data_AF-A0AAD9GLF0-F1
#
_entry.id   AF-A0AAD9GLF0-F1
#
_cell.length_a   1.000
_cell.length_b   1.000
_cell.length_c   1.000
_cell.angle_alpha   90.00
_cell.angle_beta   90.00
_cell.angle_gamma   90.00
#
_symmetry.space_group_name_H-M   'P 1'
#
loop_
_entity.id
_entity.type
_entity.pdbx_description
1 polymer ?
#
loop_
_entity_poly.entity_id
_entity_poly.type
_entity_poly.pdbx_seq_one_letter_code
_entity_poly.pdbx_strand_id
1 'polypeptide(L)'
;MVFPRGRSKRAEATEAEVVRLRERLEAIKVADASATRSTKGADESKLKSASSIRADVAEAELTKLRMQMQKKRTFWKFTCKIGWCSHEGECRSAFDDEIELLKQGLSAMGRELQQIEYFNAIRSEMERRIKKVAKEIQQKYAKASALDLVIVMDCTGSMDPWIREAKAAIFSIIHNIKKSHPRANIRVGFVAYRDFCDGENRIQTLELTSDVAAVKQFIASLEAIGGGDGPGDIPGGLEAALTMPFQAEAKRIVVIGDAPCHGSKFHDEDDNMTYRDQIERSPDICSQMRDMAARGIDFSFIEIEPNRTAKMVAILQEAFLDAESYDGFARDFQKLSLSKTGDISRFENVVASSASSSISASKQRTVLTTAKDVVGGTAGDGFVFMRRKQTPLEANEVFAPPDMKPISWRVLSYTRAIPAVRHSLHFRPGQHVDWKNLDLKHTHQDTTIRLSRSCFAMGAMRSAHALLDSNTEAHLVAKCYFGKAARVSSKSKHSLENDVKMQMVAKRLASEFSVSDNIDKGVDFIFTCWYEVKNPKEDGLSSSMAMFTAEPYIEGEYKKYNNNNGWIRDDGLDFSETAQAFSHFTWQRTFGELMVVDLQGVGGIFTDPQIHSKSGEFGYGNLSEVGMTAFFATHECNGVCSALGLKSLQSGKAKTKSMIKSKPVIKFKTRTSTNSKNNSDNHGAAALEKLSNKWMTCSCPLCGVITVVSHWNFVAAYHEGREIYCELCVVKCTRKIRTKCQICKQKFEYSPYWHSMKGMEPAVICVACEAKQ
;
A
#
# COMPACT_ATOMS: atom_id res chain seq x y z
N MET A 1 72.50 2.54 3.92
CA MET A 1 71.35 3.46 3.98
C MET A 1 70.13 2.70 4.50
N VAL A 2 69.64 3.10 5.67
CA VAL A 2 68.48 2.50 6.35
C VAL A 2 67.21 3.10 5.77
N PHE A 3 66.44 2.33 5.01
CA PHE A 3 65.09 2.75 4.58
C PHE A 3 64.15 2.87 5.80
N PRO A 4 63.28 3.90 5.86
CA PRO A 4 62.60 4.26 7.10
C PRO A 4 61.46 3.30 7.47
N ARG A 5 61.32 3.06 8.78
CA ARG A 5 60.30 2.28 9.51
C ARG A 5 58.83 2.68 9.25
N GLY A 6 58.54 3.59 8.31
CA GLY A 6 57.20 4.12 8.04
C GLY A 6 56.25 3.16 7.31
N ARG A 7 56.77 2.26 6.44
CA ARG A 7 55.96 1.26 5.72
C ARG A 7 55.37 0.18 6.64
N SER A 8 56.08 -0.17 7.72
CA SER A 8 55.62 -1.14 8.73
C SER A 8 54.36 -0.64 9.44
N LYS A 9 54.36 0.64 9.86
CA LYS A 9 53.28 1.23 10.66
C LYS A 9 51.93 1.34 9.92
N ARG A 10 51.94 1.66 8.61
CA ARG A 10 50.69 1.75 7.82
C ARG A 10 50.05 0.37 7.61
N ALA A 11 50.86 -0.65 7.32
CA ALA A 11 50.38 -2.02 7.16
C ALA A 11 49.91 -2.62 8.50
N GLU A 12 50.63 -2.35 9.60
CA GLU A 12 50.24 -2.72 10.97
C GLU A 12 48.91 -2.07 11.39
N ALA A 13 48.70 -0.80 11.07
CA ALA A 13 47.42 -0.10 11.35
C ALA A 13 46.25 -0.72 10.57
N THR A 14 46.45 -1.05 9.30
CA THR A 14 45.42 -1.74 8.48
C THR A 14 45.14 -3.15 9.01
N GLU A 15 46.15 -3.88 9.49
CA GLU A 15 46.00 -5.22 10.08
C GLU A 15 45.25 -5.17 11.42
N ALA A 16 45.53 -4.16 12.26
CA ALA A 16 44.78 -3.92 13.49
C ALA A 16 43.29 -3.62 13.23
N GLU A 17 42.98 -2.85 12.18
CA GLU A 17 41.59 -2.56 11.80
C GLU A 17 40.85 -3.82 11.32
N VAL A 18 41.51 -4.71 10.55
CA VAL A 18 40.93 -6.01 10.16
C VAL A 18 40.57 -6.86 11.39
N VAL A 19 41.44 -6.90 12.40
CA VAL A 19 41.18 -7.63 13.66
C VAL A 19 39.99 -7.02 14.40
N ARG A 20 39.97 -5.69 14.55
CA ARG A 20 38.87 -4.96 15.20
C ARG A 20 37.52 -5.19 14.52
N LEU A 21 37.47 -5.14 13.19
CA LEU A 21 36.24 -5.40 12.43
C LEU A 21 35.78 -6.85 12.60
N ARG A 22 36.71 -7.81 12.71
CA ARG A 22 36.39 -9.21 12.96
C ARG A 22 35.81 -9.43 14.36
N GLU A 23 36.37 -8.79 15.38
CA GLU A 23 35.83 -8.85 16.75
C GLU A 23 34.41 -8.26 16.82
N ARG A 24 34.15 -7.14 16.15
CA ARG A 24 32.79 -6.57 16.02
C ARG A 24 31.84 -7.54 15.32
N LEU A 25 32.28 -8.14 14.21
CA LEU A 25 31.48 -9.12 13.48
C LEU A 25 31.13 -10.34 14.34
N GLU A 26 32.07 -10.83 15.15
CA GLU A 26 31.81 -11.94 16.09
C GLU A 26 30.81 -11.52 17.17
N ALA A 27 30.92 -10.31 17.71
CA ALA A 27 29.95 -9.78 18.67
C ALA A 27 28.54 -9.67 18.07
N ILE A 28 28.43 -9.24 16.81
CA ILE A 28 27.15 -9.20 16.07
C ILE A 28 26.57 -10.62 15.91
N LYS A 29 27.39 -11.60 15.51
CA LYS A 29 26.96 -13.00 15.37
C LYS A 29 26.50 -13.59 16.70
N VAL A 30 27.18 -13.29 17.80
CA VAL A 30 26.79 -13.72 19.15
C VAL A 30 25.47 -13.09 19.59
N ALA A 31 25.29 -11.79 19.34
CA ALA A 31 24.02 -11.10 19.64
C ALA A 31 22.85 -11.71 18.84
N ASP A 32 23.07 -12.01 17.56
CA ASP A 32 22.12 -12.68 16.68
C ASP A 32 21.80 -14.11 17.11
N ALA A 33 22.80 -14.86 17.59
CA ALA A 33 22.66 -16.21 18.12
C ALA A 33 21.97 -16.24 19.50
N SER A 34 22.14 -15.20 20.32
CA SER A 34 21.48 -15.07 21.63
C SER A 34 19.97 -14.82 21.46
N ALA A 35 19.59 -13.98 20.49
CA ALA A 35 18.19 -13.74 20.14
C ALA A 35 17.45 -15.00 19.62
N THR A 36 18.18 -16.00 19.12
CA THR A 36 17.62 -17.24 18.53
C THR A 36 17.53 -18.43 19.48
N ARG A 37 18.10 -18.38 20.70
CA ARG A 37 18.07 -19.51 21.66
C ARG A 37 16.69 -19.82 22.28
N SER A 38 15.63 -19.11 21.92
CA SER A 38 14.28 -19.39 22.42
C SER A 38 13.48 -20.44 21.61
N THR A 39 14.03 -20.99 20.52
CA THR A 39 13.32 -21.94 19.65
C THR A 39 14.13 -23.22 19.45
N LYS A 40 13.85 -24.27 20.24
CA LYS A 40 14.35 -25.63 19.96
C LYS A 40 13.26 -26.46 19.26
N GLY A 41 13.49 -26.73 17.99
CA GLY A 41 12.86 -27.77 17.17
C GLY A 41 13.85 -28.19 16.08
N ALA A 42 14.19 -29.48 16.01
CA ALA A 42 15.43 -30.00 15.44
C ALA A 42 15.56 -30.05 13.90
N ASP A 43 14.84 -29.22 13.14
CA ASP A 43 14.90 -29.25 11.66
C ASP A 43 14.97 -27.86 10.99
N GLU A 44 14.92 -26.76 11.76
CA GLU A 44 15.04 -25.37 11.26
C GLU A 44 16.49 -24.84 11.29
N SER A 45 17.48 -25.68 11.63
CA SER A 45 18.87 -25.28 11.93
C SER A 45 19.74 -24.89 10.72
N LYS A 46 19.15 -24.62 9.55
CA LYS A 46 19.90 -24.33 8.31
C LYS A 46 19.63 -22.95 7.68
N LEU A 47 18.60 -22.23 8.11
CA LEU A 47 18.27 -20.92 7.53
C LEU A 47 18.95 -19.79 8.30
N LYS A 48 19.95 -19.19 7.66
CA LYS A 48 20.65 -18.00 8.16
C LYS A 48 19.80 -16.75 7.92
N SER A 49 19.75 -15.83 8.87
CA SER A 49 19.04 -14.56 8.70
C SER A 49 19.72 -13.64 7.70
N ALA A 50 19.02 -12.65 7.14
CA ALA A 50 19.66 -11.64 6.28
C ALA A 50 20.83 -10.90 6.97
N SER A 51 20.73 -10.65 8.28
CA SER A 51 21.84 -10.11 9.09
C SER A 51 23.01 -11.10 9.19
N SER A 52 22.74 -12.40 9.31
CA SER A 52 23.74 -13.46 9.33
C SER A 52 24.33 -13.70 7.94
N ILE A 53 23.55 -13.57 6.86
CA ILE A 53 24.02 -13.66 5.48
C ILE A 53 24.92 -12.46 5.18
N ARG A 54 24.54 -11.25 5.57
CA ARG A 54 25.40 -10.06 5.46
C ARG A 54 26.64 -10.17 6.34
N ALA A 55 26.51 -10.72 7.54
CA ALA A 55 27.64 -11.01 8.39
C ALA A 55 28.59 -12.06 7.75
N ASP A 56 28.06 -13.07 7.05
CA ASP A 56 28.86 -14.04 6.33
C ASP A 56 29.52 -13.43 5.08
N VAL A 57 28.83 -12.55 4.36
CA VAL A 57 29.39 -11.78 3.23
C VAL A 57 30.52 -10.88 3.73
N ALA A 58 30.29 -10.13 4.82
CA ALA A 58 31.30 -9.31 5.47
C ALA A 58 32.49 -10.16 5.98
N GLU A 59 32.24 -11.38 6.47
CA GLU A 59 33.29 -12.31 6.87
C GLU A 59 34.11 -12.81 5.67
N ALA A 60 33.44 -13.18 4.58
CA ALA A 60 34.09 -13.63 3.35
C ALA A 60 34.94 -12.51 2.76
N GLU A 61 34.45 -11.28 2.81
CA GLU A 61 35.16 -10.08 2.35
C GLU A 61 36.35 -9.72 3.26
N LEU A 62 36.19 -9.75 4.59
CA LEU A 62 37.29 -9.66 5.56
C LEU A 62 38.37 -10.70 5.28
N THR A 63 37.96 -11.94 5.00
CA THR A 63 38.87 -13.05 4.71
C THR A 63 39.61 -12.84 3.40
N LYS A 64 38.92 -12.36 2.35
CA LYS A 64 39.51 -12.01 1.05
C LYS A 64 40.52 -10.88 1.18
N LEU A 65 40.16 -9.81 1.90
CA LEU A 65 41.04 -8.67 2.17
C LEU A 65 42.30 -9.11 2.94
N ARG A 66 42.14 -10.00 3.94
CA ARG A 66 43.25 -10.58 4.70
C ARG A 66 44.16 -11.46 3.83
N MET A 67 43.60 -12.29 2.95
CA MET A 67 44.37 -13.12 2.03
C MET A 67 45.15 -12.29 1.01
N GLN A 68 44.53 -11.23 0.46
CA GLN A 68 45.22 -10.28 -0.42
C GLN A 68 46.40 -9.60 0.30
N MET A 69 46.19 -9.19 1.56
CA MET A 69 47.26 -8.65 2.42
C MET A 69 48.40 -9.67 2.64
N GLN A 70 48.08 -10.93 2.99
CA GLN A 70 49.09 -11.97 3.22
C GLN A 70 49.89 -12.31 1.97
N LYS A 71 49.24 -12.53 0.82
CA LYS A 71 49.91 -12.83 -0.46
C LYS A 71 50.84 -11.70 -0.90
N LYS A 72 50.42 -10.45 -0.72
CA LYS A 72 51.24 -9.29 -1.08
C LYS A 72 52.41 -9.09 -0.11
N ARG A 73 52.24 -9.40 1.19
CA ARG A 73 53.32 -9.40 2.19
C ARG A 73 54.40 -10.45 1.90
N THR A 74 54.02 -11.65 1.45
CA THR A 74 54.98 -12.70 1.04
C THR A 74 55.68 -12.37 -0.28
N PHE A 75 54.94 -11.88 -1.28
CA PHE A 75 55.52 -11.41 -2.55
C PHE A 75 56.58 -10.32 -2.33
N TRP A 76 56.34 -9.39 -1.40
CA TRP A 76 57.26 -8.28 -1.11
C TRP A 76 58.46 -8.65 -0.24
N LYS A 77 58.30 -9.56 0.73
CA LYS A 77 59.46 -10.16 1.44
C LYS A 77 60.40 -10.86 0.46
N PHE A 78 59.86 -11.37 -0.65
CA PHE A 78 60.60 -12.01 -1.72
C PHE A 78 61.30 -10.96 -2.61
N THR A 79 60.58 -10.01 -3.23
CA THR A 79 61.16 -9.02 -4.17
C THR A 79 62.18 -8.07 -3.55
N CYS A 80 62.02 -7.71 -2.27
CA CYS A 80 62.98 -6.86 -1.55
C CYS A 80 64.28 -7.61 -1.19
N LYS A 81 64.24 -8.96 -1.10
CA LYS A 81 65.41 -9.82 -0.82
C LYS A 81 66.30 -10.06 -2.03
N ILE A 82 65.78 -9.90 -3.26
CA ILE A 82 66.47 -10.24 -4.52
C ILE A 82 67.02 -9.00 -5.26
N GLY A 83 66.97 -7.81 -4.66
CA GLY A 83 67.61 -6.61 -5.22
C GLY A 83 66.92 -5.96 -6.43
N TRP A 84 65.69 -6.34 -6.76
CA TRP A 84 64.93 -5.82 -7.91
C TRP A 84 64.26 -4.45 -7.69
N CYS A 85 64.71 -3.69 -6.69
CA CYS A 85 64.21 -2.34 -6.44
C CYS A 85 65.23 -1.32 -6.96
N SER A 86 65.11 -0.92 -8.24
CA SER A 86 65.84 0.24 -8.75
C SER A 86 65.33 1.51 -8.07
N HIS A 87 66.23 2.23 -7.43
CA HIS A 87 65.98 3.54 -6.84
C HIS A 87 65.64 4.54 -7.95
N GLU A 88 64.37 4.96 -8.05
CA GLU A 88 63.91 6.31 -8.48
C GLU A 88 62.36 6.36 -8.53
N GLY A 89 61.72 6.93 -7.50
CA GLY A 89 60.36 7.53 -7.58
C GLY A 89 59.13 6.61 -7.70
N GLU A 90 59.06 5.69 -8.66
CA GLU A 90 57.80 5.15 -9.19
C GLU A 90 57.18 4.00 -8.37
N CYS A 91 57.98 3.27 -7.59
CA CYS A 91 57.46 2.15 -6.78
C CYS A 91 56.64 2.59 -5.54
N ARG A 92 56.54 3.91 -5.27
CA ARG A 92 55.84 4.47 -4.11
C ARG A 92 54.34 4.68 -4.33
N SER A 93 53.94 5.18 -5.51
CA SER A 93 52.54 5.52 -5.80
C SER A 93 51.65 4.28 -5.82
N ALA A 94 52.01 3.27 -6.61
CA ALA A 94 51.18 2.07 -6.77
C ALA A 94 50.92 1.30 -5.45
N PHE A 95 51.86 1.30 -4.51
CA PHE A 95 51.67 0.65 -3.20
C PHE A 95 50.81 1.48 -2.25
N ASP A 96 51.01 2.79 -2.22
CA ASP A 96 50.20 3.69 -1.39
C ASP A 96 48.75 3.73 -1.92
N ASP A 97 48.55 3.77 -3.24
CA ASP A 97 47.25 3.69 -3.91
C ASP A 97 46.51 2.37 -3.57
N GLU A 98 47.21 1.24 -3.57
CA GLU A 98 46.62 -0.07 -3.23
C GLU A 98 46.27 -0.23 -1.74
N ILE A 99 47.09 0.33 -0.83
CA ILE A 99 46.76 0.37 0.60
C ILE A 99 45.56 1.28 0.84
N GLU A 100 45.46 2.37 0.09
CA GLU A 100 44.35 3.31 0.16
C GLU A 100 43.03 2.66 -0.30
N LEU A 101 43.05 1.89 -1.39
CA LEU A 101 41.95 1.03 -1.83
C LEU A 101 41.52 0.02 -0.75
N LEU A 102 42.47 -0.65 -0.09
CA LEU A 102 42.16 -1.57 1.02
C LEU A 102 41.55 -0.85 2.22
N LYS A 103 42.06 0.33 2.57
CA LYS A 103 41.50 1.17 3.65
C LYS A 103 40.09 1.65 3.31
N GLN A 104 39.82 1.99 2.06
CA GLN A 104 38.47 2.34 1.60
C GLN A 104 37.52 1.16 1.75
N GLY A 105 37.95 -0.05 1.35
CA GLY A 105 37.18 -1.29 1.55
C GLY A 105 36.90 -1.60 3.02
N LEU A 106 37.91 -1.49 3.89
CA LEU A 106 37.75 -1.69 5.33
C LEU A 106 36.83 -0.63 5.96
N SER A 107 36.95 0.63 5.53
CA SER A 107 36.08 1.71 5.99
C SER A 107 34.62 1.49 5.56
N ALA A 108 34.40 1.00 4.33
CA ALA A 108 33.07 0.64 3.83
C ALA A 108 32.45 -0.47 4.68
N MET A 109 33.21 -1.52 4.95
CA MET A 109 32.76 -2.63 5.79
C MET A 109 32.54 -2.23 7.25
N GLY A 110 33.37 -1.34 7.79
CA GLY A 110 33.16 -0.77 9.12
C GLY A 110 31.84 -0.02 9.24
N ARG A 111 31.46 0.72 8.19
CA ARG A 111 30.13 1.37 8.10
C ARG A 111 29.00 0.34 8.03
N GLU A 112 29.17 -0.73 7.26
CA GLU A 112 28.17 -1.80 7.15
C GLU A 112 27.94 -2.52 8.49
N LEU A 113 29.00 -2.89 9.21
CA LEU A 113 28.89 -3.50 10.54
C LEU A 113 28.22 -2.57 11.55
N GLN A 114 28.53 -1.26 11.51
CA GLN A 114 27.87 -0.27 12.35
C GLN A 114 26.37 -0.17 12.05
N GLN A 115 25.97 -0.25 10.78
CA GLN A 115 24.55 -0.30 10.41
C GLN A 115 23.85 -1.56 10.92
N ILE A 116 24.52 -2.71 10.88
CA ILE A 116 23.99 -3.97 11.43
C ILE A 116 23.79 -3.88 12.95
N GLU A 117 24.79 -3.37 13.69
CA GLU A 117 24.69 -3.14 15.14
C GLU A 117 23.52 -2.21 15.49
N TYR A 118 23.42 -1.08 14.78
CA TYR A 118 22.33 -0.12 14.95
C TYR A 118 20.95 -0.74 14.69
N PHE A 119 20.83 -1.55 13.63
CA PHE A 119 19.58 -2.23 13.32
C PHE A 119 19.19 -3.29 14.35
N ASN A 120 20.16 -4.02 14.93
CA ASN A 120 19.89 -4.97 16.00
C ASN A 120 19.27 -4.29 17.24
N ALA A 121 19.70 -3.06 17.55
CA ALA A 121 19.09 -2.26 18.62
C ALA A 121 17.65 -1.86 18.27
N ILE A 122 17.40 -1.34 17.06
CA ILE A 122 16.06 -1.00 16.57
C ILE A 122 15.13 -2.22 16.62
N ARG A 123 15.64 -3.38 16.21
CA ARG A 123 14.90 -4.64 16.21
C ARG A 123 14.49 -5.05 17.63
N SER A 124 15.43 -5.04 18.57
CA SER A 124 15.18 -5.41 19.97
C SER A 124 14.13 -4.49 20.61
N GLU A 125 14.20 -3.20 20.30
CA GLU A 125 13.23 -2.20 20.72
C GLU A 125 11.84 -2.46 20.12
N MET A 126 11.78 -2.76 18.82
CA MET A 126 10.53 -3.11 18.13
C MET A 126 9.89 -4.37 18.73
N GLU A 127 10.67 -5.42 18.99
CA GLU A 127 10.19 -6.65 19.65
C GLU A 127 9.57 -6.38 21.02
N ARG A 128 10.19 -5.49 21.81
CA ARG A 128 9.66 -5.06 23.12
C ARG A 128 8.33 -4.33 22.97
N ARG A 129 8.21 -3.43 22.00
CA ARG A 129 6.97 -2.68 21.72
C ARG A 129 5.85 -3.62 21.28
N ILE A 130 6.11 -4.50 20.32
CA ILE A 130 5.14 -5.50 19.82
C ILE A 130 4.62 -6.36 20.96
N LYS A 131 5.49 -6.84 21.86
CA LYS A 131 5.08 -7.62 23.05
C LYS A 131 4.12 -6.84 23.94
N LYS A 132 4.40 -5.56 24.19
CA LYS A 132 3.53 -4.69 25.00
C LYS A 132 2.18 -4.46 24.32
N VAL A 133 2.19 -4.12 23.03
CA VAL A 133 0.98 -3.91 22.21
C VAL A 133 0.11 -5.17 22.17
N ALA A 134 0.71 -6.34 21.90
CA ALA A 134 0.00 -7.61 21.84
C ALA A 134 -0.71 -7.96 23.17
N LYS A 135 -0.05 -7.69 24.31
CA LYS A 135 -0.63 -7.90 25.65
C LYS A 135 -1.84 -7.01 25.90
N GLU A 136 -1.74 -5.72 25.56
CA GLU A 136 -2.82 -4.75 25.77
C GLU A 136 -4.01 -5.00 24.81
N ILE A 137 -3.74 -5.37 23.55
CA ILE A 137 -4.79 -5.74 22.59
C ILE A 137 -5.58 -6.95 23.08
N GLN A 138 -4.92 -7.97 23.64
CA GLN A 138 -5.62 -9.15 24.18
C GLN A 138 -6.66 -8.78 25.24
N GLN A 139 -6.35 -7.80 26.08
CA GLN A 139 -7.27 -7.29 27.11
C GLN A 139 -8.44 -6.51 26.50
N LYS A 140 -8.19 -5.74 25.43
CA LYS A 140 -9.19 -4.92 24.73
C LYS A 140 -10.01 -5.71 23.69
N TYR A 141 -9.61 -6.94 23.35
CA TYR A 141 -10.12 -7.70 22.20
C TYR A 141 -11.63 -7.96 22.24
N ALA A 142 -12.21 -8.16 23.43
CA ALA A 142 -13.64 -8.40 23.59
C ALA A 142 -14.47 -7.17 23.20
N LYS A 143 -14.05 -5.96 23.61
CA LYS A 143 -14.72 -4.70 23.25
C LYS A 143 -14.54 -4.37 21.77
N ALA A 144 -13.34 -4.54 21.23
CA ALA A 144 -13.04 -4.33 19.81
C ALA A 144 -13.71 -5.35 18.87
N SER A 145 -14.24 -6.45 19.42
CA SER A 145 -15.01 -7.45 18.67
C SER A 145 -16.53 -7.32 18.86
N ALA A 146 -17.00 -6.35 19.65
CA ALA A 146 -18.43 -6.08 19.77
C ALA A 146 -18.92 -5.20 18.61
N LEU A 147 -20.10 -5.52 18.08
CA LEU A 147 -20.78 -4.78 17.02
C LEU A 147 -22.20 -4.43 17.44
N ASP A 148 -22.55 -3.15 17.31
CA ASP A 148 -23.93 -2.68 17.29
C ASP A 148 -24.30 -2.32 15.85
N LEU A 149 -25.25 -3.07 15.30
CA LEU A 149 -25.77 -2.89 13.94
C LEU A 149 -27.22 -2.43 14.01
N VAL A 150 -27.53 -1.26 13.48
CA VAL A 150 -28.91 -0.78 13.34
C VAL A 150 -29.29 -0.78 11.86
N ILE A 151 -30.37 -1.46 11.53
CA ILE A 151 -30.95 -1.47 10.18
C ILE A 151 -32.12 -0.48 10.18
N VAL A 152 -32.07 0.52 9.32
CA VAL A 152 -33.12 1.52 9.11
C VAL A 152 -33.69 1.24 7.72
N MET A 153 -34.94 0.79 7.66
CA MET A 153 -35.51 0.25 6.44
C MET A 153 -36.85 0.91 6.11
N ASP A 154 -36.95 1.35 4.87
CA ASP A 154 -38.21 1.77 4.27
C ASP A 154 -39.20 0.60 4.23
N CYS A 155 -40.38 0.81 4.83
CA CYS A 155 -41.44 -0.19 4.91
C CYS A 155 -42.73 0.24 4.20
N THR A 156 -42.61 1.08 3.16
CA THR A 156 -43.71 1.46 2.26
C THR A 156 -44.01 0.36 1.22
N GLY A 157 -45.13 0.52 0.49
CA GLY A 157 -45.65 -0.51 -0.42
C GLY A 157 -44.66 -1.03 -1.48
N SER A 158 -43.82 -0.16 -2.07
CA SER A 158 -42.83 -0.55 -3.10
C SER A 158 -41.70 -1.43 -2.55
N MET A 159 -41.47 -1.39 -1.24
CA MET A 159 -40.40 -2.11 -0.57
C MET A 159 -40.76 -3.56 -0.19
N ASP A 160 -41.98 -4.03 -0.48
CA ASP A 160 -42.45 -5.38 -0.16
C ASP A 160 -41.47 -6.52 -0.55
N PRO A 161 -40.88 -6.56 -1.76
CA PRO A 161 -39.91 -7.60 -2.10
C PRO A 161 -38.65 -7.59 -1.21
N TRP A 162 -38.20 -6.40 -0.81
CA TRP A 162 -37.03 -6.22 0.03
C TRP A 162 -37.31 -6.56 1.49
N ILE A 163 -38.51 -6.24 1.99
CA ILE A 163 -38.94 -6.61 3.35
C ILE A 163 -39.01 -8.14 3.47
N ARG A 164 -39.53 -8.83 2.45
CA ARG A 164 -39.52 -10.31 2.41
C ARG A 164 -38.10 -10.87 2.44
N GLU A 165 -37.18 -10.26 1.70
CA GLU A 165 -35.77 -10.68 1.72
C GLU A 165 -35.14 -10.43 3.08
N ALA A 166 -35.36 -9.26 3.69
CA ALA A 166 -34.88 -8.94 5.03
C ALA A 166 -35.39 -9.94 6.10
N LYS A 167 -36.64 -10.38 5.98
CA LYS A 167 -37.25 -11.45 6.82
C LYS A 167 -36.49 -12.77 6.70
N ALA A 168 -36.03 -13.14 5.50
CA ALA A 168 -35.26 -14.36 5.26
C ALA A 168 -33.77 -14.23 5.66
N ALA A 169 -33.21 -13.04 5.45
CA ALA A 169 -31.78 -12.74 5.45
C ALA A 169 -31.11 -12.66 6.83
N ILE A 170 -31.85 -12.32 7.89
CA ILE A 170 -31.22 -11.88 9.14
C ILE A 170 -30.35 -12.95 9.81
N PHE A 171 -30.75 -14.23 9.73
CA PHE A 171 -29.92 -15.34 10.22
C PHE A 171 -28.65 -15.48 9.39
N SER A 172 -28.75 -15.39 8.07
CA SER A 172 -27.61 -15.42 7.17
C SER A 172 -26.65 -14.28 7.46
N ILE A 173 -27.15 -13.06 7.70
CA ILE A 173 -26.33 -11.88 8.02
C ILE A 173 -25.56 -12.11 9.33
N ILE A 174 -26.26 -12.45 10.43
CA ILE A 174 -25.62 -12.70 11.74
C ILE A 174 -24.66 -13.89 11.64
N HIS A 175 -25.04 -14.96 10.94
CA HIS A 175 -24.22 -16.13 10.72
C HIS A 175 -22.96 -15.81 9.92
N ASN A 176 -23.06 -15.03 8.84
CA ASN A 176 -21.94 -14.63 7.99
C ASN A 176 -20.96 -13.70 8.72
N ILE A 177 -21.47 -12.79 9.55
CA ILE A 177 -20.64 -11.96 10.42
C ILE A 177 -19.93 -12.84 11.45
N LYS A 178 -20.64 -13.76 12.14
CA LYS A 178 -20.01 -14.69 13.10
C LYS A 178 -19.04 -15.67 12.44
N LYS A 179 -19.27 -16.06 11.19
CA LYS A 179 -18.34 -16.89 10.41
C LYS A 179 -17.03 -16.13 10.15
N SER A 180 -17.12 -14.85 9.80
CA SER A 180 -15.95 -13.97 9.57
C SER A 180 -15.28 -13.55 10.88
N HIS A 181 -16.05 -13.40 11.95
CA HIS A 181 -15.60 -12.98 13.27
C HIS A 181 -16.22 -13.87 14.37
N PRO A 182 -15.65 -15.07 14.63
CA PRO A 182 -16.24 -16.06 15.55
C PRO A 182 -16.45 -15.61 17.00
N ARG A 183 -15.68 -14.60 17.44
CA ARG A 183 -15.76 -14.02 18.78
C ARG A 183 -16.55 -12.72 18.83
N ALA A 184 -17.25 -12.36 17.76
CA ALA A 184 -18.02 -11.13 17.72
C ALA A 184 -19.26 -11.21 18.60
N ASN A 185 -19.42 -10.23 19.48
CA ASN A 185 -20.65 -9.99 20.20
C ASN A 185 -21.50 -9.02 19.39
N ILE A 186 -22.65 -9.45 18.87
CA ILE A 186 -23.45 -8.67 17.93
C ILE A 186 -24.77 -8.33 18.60
N ARG A 187 -25.11 -7.04 18.65
CA ARG A 187 -26.46 -6.55 18.94
C ARG A 187 -27.06 -5.93 17.68
N VAL A 188 -28.32 -6.23 17.43
CA VAL A 188 -29.06 -5.73 16.27
C VAL A 188 -30.21 -4.88 16.75
N GLY A 189 -30.32 -3.67 16.20
CA GLY A 189 -31.49 -2.81 16.31
C GLY A 189 -32.15 -2.68 14.94
N PHE A 190 -33.43 -2.37 14.93
CA PHE A 190 -34.18 -2.20 13.69
C PHE A 190 -35.10 -0.98 13.79
N VAL A 191 -35.15 -0.18 12.73
CA VAL A 191 -36.09 0.93 12.57
C VAL A 191 -36.80 0.73 11.24
N ALA A 192 -38.10 0.48 11.30
CA ALA A 192 -38.96 0.52 10.13
C ALA A 192 -39.52 1.94 10.03
N TYR A 193 -39.18 2.66 8.96
CA TYR A 193 -39.71 4.00 8.70
C TYR A 193 -40.63 3.99 7.48
N ARG A 194 -41.56 4.94 7.47
CA ARG A 194 -42.49 5.24 6.38
C ARG A 194 -42.63 6.75 6.27
N ASP A 195 -43.78 7.28 5.84
CA ASP A 195 -43.98 8.71 5.67
C ASP A 195 -44.98 9.32 6.68
N PHE A 196 -45.06 10.64 6.74
CA PHE A 196 -45.95 11.41 7.62
C PHE A 196 -47.42 11.06 7.42
N CYS A 197 -47.81 10.64 6.21
CA CYS A 197 -49.16 10.20 5.89
C CYS A 197 -49.58 8.90 6.59
N ASP A 198 -48.62 8.14 7.12
CA ASP A 198 -48.85 6.80 7.69
C ASP A 198 -49.16 6.81 9.19
N GLY A 199 -49.28 8.00 9.80
CA GLY A 199 -49.74 8.18 11.17
C GLY A 199 -48.92 7.41 12.21
N GLU A 200 -49.58 6.60 13.04
CA GLU A 200 -48.91 5.83 14.10
C GLU A 200 -47.96 4.74 13.56
N ASN A 201 -48.12 4.34 12.30
CA ASN A 201 -47.24 3.37 11.65
C ASN A 201 -46.00 4.00 10.99
N ARG A 202 -45.84 5.33 11.08
CA ARG A 202 -44.71 6.07 10.50
C ARG A 202 -43.36 5.51 10.95
N ILE A 203 -43.16 5.27 12.25
CA ILE A 203 -41.90 4.74 12.82
C ILE A 203 -42.21 3.57 13.76
N GLN A 204 -41.60 2.41 13.50
CA GLN A 204 -41.62 1.26 14.42
C GLN A 204 -40.18 0.86 14.72
N THR A 205 -39.87 0.60 15.99
CA THR A 205 -38.49 0.34 16.42
C THR A 205 -38.35 -0.95 17.23
N LEU A 206 -37.19 -1.59 17.06
CA LEU A 206 -36.64 -2.60 17.93
C LEU A 206 -35.30 -2.07 18.46
N GLU A 207 -35.20 -1.89 19.77
CA GLU A 207 -33.94 -1.50 20.40
C GLU A 207 -32.83 -2.54 20.19
N LEU A 208 -31.58 -2.09 20.31
CA LEU A 208 -30.38 -2.92 20.18
C LEU A 208 -30.41 -4.12 21.15
N THR A 209 -30.55 -5.33 20.61
CA THR A 209 -30.59 -6.58 21.38
C THR A 209 -29.67 -7.64 20.81
N SER A 210 -29.13 -8.51 21.67
CA SER A 210 -28.42 -9.73 21.26
C SER A 210 -29.37 -10.93 21.05
N ASP A 211 -30.66 -10.77 21.35
CA ASP A 211 -31.69 -11.79 21.15
C ASP A 211 -32.13 -11.84 19.69
N VAL A 212 -31.58 -12.81 18.96
CA VAL A 212 -31.90 -13.06 17.54
C VAL A 212 -33.37 -13.44 17.35
N ALA A 213 -34.00 -14.09 18.34
CA ALA A 213 -35.41 -14.46 18.24
C ALA A 213 -36.32 -13.22 18.31
N ALA A 214 -36.01 -12.27 19.19
CA ALA A 214 -36.71 -10.99 19.26
C ALA A 214 -36.60 -10.20 17.94
N VAL A 215 -35.39 -10.15 17.36
CA VAL A 215 -35.17 -9.52 16.04
C VAL A 215 -36.02 -10.17 14.96
N LYS A 216 -36.07 -11.51 14.94
CA LYS A 216 -36.89 -12.25 13.98
C LYS A 216 -38.37 -11.93 14.13
N GLN A 217 -38.88 -11.93 15.36
CA GLN A 217 -40.30 -11.67 15.62
C GLN A 217 -40.70 -10.27 15.16
N PHE A 218 -39.88 -9.27 15.46
CA PHE A 218 -40.11 -7.89 15.03
C PHE A 218 -40.11 -7.75 13.51
N ILE A 219 -39.09 -8.26 12.82
CA ILE A 219 -39.01 -8.17 11.36
C ILE A 219 -40.17 -8.95 10.72
N ALA A 220 -40.56 -10.10 11.27
CA ALA A 220 -41.67 -10.90 10.77
C ALA A 220 -43.02 -10.15 10.83
N SER A 221 -43.23 -9.29 11.85
CA SER A 221 -44.44 -8.48 11.98
C SER A 221 -44.50 -7.25 11.08
N LEU A 222 -43.41 -6.90 10.39
CA LEU A 222 -43.41 -5.75 9.48
C LEU A 222 -44.21 -6.06 8.20
N GLU A 223 -45.07 -5.14 7.80
CA GLU A 223 -45.82 -5.21 6.55
C GLU A 223 -45.51 -3.99 5.68
N ALA A 224 -45.44 -4.19 4.36
CA ALA A 224 -45.34 -3.12 3.40
C ALA A 224 -46.70 -2.39 3.35
N ILE A 225 -46.79 -1.27 4.03
CA ILE A 225 -48.02 -0.47 4.12
C ILE A 225 -47.68 0.99 3.90
N GLY A 226 -48.64 1.75 3.41
CA GLY A 226 -48.47 3.19 3.28
C GLY A 226 -47.64 3.64 2.08
N GLY A 227 -47.24 4.92 2.14
CA GLY A 227 -46.69 5.69 1.03
C GLY A 227 -47.78 6.32 0.15
N GLY A 228 -47.37 7.02 -0.92
CA GLY A 228 -48.31 7.53 -1.93
C GLY A 228 -48.00 8.90 -2.54
N ASP A 229 -47.02 9.65 -2.02
CA ASP A 229 -46.96 11.10 -2.27
C ASP A 229 -45.56 11.73 -2.35
N GLY A 230 -44.50 10.95 -2.59
CA GLY A 230 -43.18 11.47 -2.96
C GLY A 230 -42.06 11.05 -1.99
N PRO A 231 -41.14 11.95 -1.61
CA PRO A 231 -40.04 11.68 -0.67
C PRO A 231 -40.52 11.12 0.67
N GLY A 232 -39.68 10.39 1.41
CA GLY A 232 -40.04 9.76 2.69
C GLY A 232 -39.34 10.35 3.92
N ASP A 233 -39.79 9.96 5.11
CA ASP A 233 -39.25 10.44 6.39
C ASP A 233 -38.02 9.66 6.88
N ILE A 234 -36.96 9.67 6.06
CA ILE A 234 -35.64 9.18 6.45
C ILE A 234 -35.09 9.90 7.71
N PRO A 235 -35.25 11.23 7.89
CA PRO A 235 -34.74 11.93 9.06
C PRO A 235 -35.36 11.41 10.38
N GLY A 236 -36.66 11.14 10.41
CA GLY A 236 -37.31 10.52 11.58
C GLY A 236 -36.82 9.10 11.85
N GLY A 237 -36.61 8.29 10.80
CA GLY A 237 -35.99 6.97 10.93
C GLY A 237 -34.57 7.02 11.51
N LEU A 238 -33.76 7.97 11.07
CA LEU A 238 -32.40 8.19 11.60
C LEU A 238 -32.40 8.74 13.02
N GLU A 239 -33.35 9.60 13.37
CA GLU A 239 -33.51 10.10 14.73
C GLU A 239 -33.76 8.95 15.70
N ALA A 240 -34.71 8.06 15.37
CA ALA A 240 -35.00 6.86 16.13
C ALA A 240 -33.80 5.90 16.24
N ALA A 241 -33.00 5.78 15.17
CA ALA A 241 -31.78 4.97 15.22
C ALA A 241 -30.70 5.59 16.12
N LEU A 242 -30.53 6.90 16.07
CA LEU A 242 -29.48 7.63 16.79
C LEU A 242 -29.75 7.73 18.30
N THR A 243 -30.99 7.55 18.76
CA THR A 243 -31.34 7.50 20.19
C THR A 243 -31.04 6.15 20.84
N MET A 244 -30.80 5.09 20.06
CA MET A 244 -30.52 3.76 20.59
C MET A 244 -29.21 3.71 21.42
N PRO A 245 -29.15 2.85 22.47
CA PRO A 245 -28.00 2.79 23.38
C PRO A 245 -26.82 1.99 22.80
N PHE A 246 -26.03 2.63 21.94
CA PHE A 246 -24.78 2.06 21.43
C PHE A 246 -23.75 1.85 22.57
N GLN A 247 -23.23 0.63 22.71
CA GLN A 247 -22.24 0.20 23.70
C GLN A 247 -20.98 -0.39 23.06
N ALA A 248 -21.07 -0.84 21.80
CA ALA A 248 -19.96 -1.44 21.08
C ALA A 248 -18.97 -0.41 20.54
N GLU A 249 -17.72 -0.83 20.34
CA GLU A 249 -16.68 -0.02 19.65
C GLU A 249 -16.87 -0.01 18.13
N ALA A 250 -17.42 -1.09 17.56
CA ALA A 250 -17.90 -1.10 16.19
C ALA A 250 -19.39 -0.77 16.19
N LYS A 251 -19.76 0.33 15.53
CA LYS A 251 -21.14 0.80 15.42
C LYS A 251 -21.43 1.04 13.95
N ARG A 252 -22.55 0.53 13.45
CA ARG A 252 -22.99 0.82 12.08
C ARG A 252 -24.50 1.04 12.01
N ILE A 253 -24.88 2.05 11.23
CA ILE A 253 -26.25 2.24 10.75
C ILE A 253 -26.29 1.92 9.25
N VAL A 254 -27.25 1.09 8.83
CA VAL A 254 -27.51 0.76 7.43
C VAL A 254 -28.91 1.26 7.07
N VAL A 255 -29.01 2.23 6.17
CA VAL A 255 -30.28 2.71 5.62
C VAL A 255 -30.58 1.99 4.30
N ILE A 256 -31.82 1.55 4.12
CA ILE A 256 -32.31 0.87 2.92
C ILE A 256 -33.58 1.58 2.47
N GLY A 257 -33.60 2.08 1.23
CA GLY A 257 -34.78 2.76 0.68
C GLY A 257 -34.71 2.96 -0.83
N ASP A 258 -35.87 3.22 -1.43
CA ASP A 258 -36.08 3.48 -2.86
C ASP A 258 -36.55 4.93 -3.14
N ALA A 259 -36.73 5.75 -2.11
CA ALA A 259 -37.15 7.16 -2.20
C ALA A 259 -36.15 8.10 -1.49
N PRO A 260 -36.02 9.37 -1.96
CA PRO A 260 -35.24 10.39 -1.26
C PRO A 260 -35.96 10.87 0.00
N CYS A 261 -35.28 11.64 0.86
CA CYS A 261 -35.92 12.35 1.97
C CYS A 261 -36.54 13.66 1.51
N HIS A 262 -37.52 14.18 2.28
CA HIS A 262 -38.12 15.49 2.01
C HIS A 262 -37.12 16.64 1.90
N GLY A 263 -37.52 17.66 1.15
CA GLY A 263 -36.80 18.90 0.95
C GLY A 263 -36.15 18.97 -0.44
N SER A 264 -36.55 19.97 -1.21
CA SER A 264 -36.10 20.27 -2.59
C SER A 264 -34.58 20.32 -2.81
N LYS A 265 -33.78 20.42 -1.74
CA LYS A 265 -32.32 20.28 -1.81
C LYS A 265 -31.89 18.85 -2.17
N PHE A 266 -32.63 17.82 -1.76
CA PHE A 266 -32.22 16.42 -1.78
C PHE A 266 -32.74 15.64 -3.00
N HIS A 267 -33.75 16.14 -3.69
CA HIS A 267 -34.34 15.53 -4.88
C HIS A 267 -34.80 16.61 -5.88
N ASP A 268 -35.30 16.17 -7.04
CA ASP A 268 -35.94 17.02 -8.05
C ASP A 268 -37.45 16.72 -8.18
N GLU A 269 -37.99 15.90 -7.28
CA GLU A 269 -39.42 15.61 -7.11
C GLU A 269 -40.12 16.70 -6.25
N ASP A 270 -41.45 16.69 -6.22
CA ASP A 270 -42.23 17.62 -5.36
C ASP A 270 -42.52 16.99 -3.98
N ASP A 271 -42.45 17.82 -2.93
CA ASP A 271 -42.91 17.44 -1.59
C ASP A 271 -44.43 17.62 -1.46
N ASN A 272 -45.09 16.72 -0.72
CA ASN A 272 -46.51 16.91 -0.40
C ASN A 272 -46.69 18.05 0.61
N MET A 273 -47.23 19.17 0.13
CA MET A 273 -47.48 20.37 0.91
C MET A 273 -48.46 20.17 2.09
N THR A 274 -49.21 19.06 2.12
CA THR A 274 -50.08 18.68 3.25
C THR A 274 -49.28 18.48 4.54
N TYR A 275 -48.03 18.00 4.45
CA TYR A 275 -47.18 17.68 5.59
C TYR A 275 -46.05 18.70 5.81
N ARG A 276 -46.18 19.90 5.24
CA ARG A 276 -45.16 20.95 5.29
C ARG A 276 -44.68 21.25 6.71
N ASP A 277 -45.59 21.39 7.66
CA ASP A 277 -45.25 21.71 9.05
C ASP A 277 -44.41 20.59 9.70
N GLN A 278 -44.70 19.33 9.38
CA GLN A 278 -43.96 18.18 9.86
C GLN A 278 -42.59 18.08 9.20
N ILE A 279 -42.52 18.32 7.89
CA ILE A 279 -41.27 18.37 7.12
C ILE A 279 -40.35 19.47 7.67
N GLU A 280 -40.87 20.67 7.90
CA GLU A 280 -40.09 21.81 8.43
C GLU A 280 -39.60 21.58 9.88
N ARG A 281 -40.32 20.76 10.67
CA ARG A 281 -39.91 20.36 12.03
C ARG A 281 -39.00 19.15 12.07
N SER A 282 -38.82 18.47 10.93
CA SER A 282 -38.00 17.26 10.88
C SER A 282 -36.53 17.58 11.13
N PRO A 283 -35.77 16.66 11.75
CA PRO A 283 -34.34 16.87 11.97
C PRO A 283 -33.59 17.16 10.67
N ASP A 284 -32.60 18.06 10.71
CA ASP A 284 -31.69 18.27 9.59
C ASP A 284 -30.82 17.01 9.39
N ILE A 285 -31.10 16.27 8.33
CA ILE A 285 -30.39 15.03 8.00
C ILE A 285 -28.88 15.26 7.77
N CYS A 286 -28.47 16.43 7.28
CA CYS A 286 -27.05 16.77 7.17
C CYS A 286 -26.38 16.86 8.56
N SER A 287 -27.09 17.41 9.55
CA SER A 287 -26.62 17.46 10.94
C SER A 287 -26.61 16.08 11.57
N GLN A 288 -27.59 15.23 11.27
CA GLN A 288 -27.58 13.82 11.70
C GLN A 288 -26.38 13.06 11.13
N MET A 289 -26.02 13.28 9.86
CA MET A 289 -24.81 12.68 9.27
C MET A 289 -23.53 13.13 10.00
N ARG A 290 -23.42 14.42 10.35
CA ARG A 290 -22.29 14.95 11.11
C ARG A 290 -22.24 14.38 12.53
N ASP A 291 -23.38 14.30 13.22
CA ASP A 291 -23.49 13.71 14.57
C ASP A 291 -23.08 12.23 14.55
N MET A 292 -23.57 11.47 13.57
CA MET A 292 -23.25 10.07 13.39
C MET A 292 -21.74 9.85 13.22
N ALA A 293 -21.10 10.61 12.32
CA ALA A 293 -19.66 10.58 12.13
C ALA A 293 -18.90 11.00 13.41
N ALA A 294 -19.34 12.07 14.09
CA ALA A 294 -18.75 12.56 15.34
C ALA A 294 -18.77 11.48 16.45
N ARG A 295 -19.91 10.78 16.60
CA ARG A 295 -20.11 9.67 17.56
C ARG A 295 -19.39 8.38 17.16
N GLY A 296 -18.73 8.38 16.01
CA GLY A 296 -17.95 7.27 15.53
C GLY A 296 -18.78 6.10 15.01
N ILE A 297 -19.92 6.36 14.39
CA ILE A 297 -20.80 5.36 13.79
C ILE A 297 -20.52 5.30 12.28
N ASP A 298 -20.22 4.11 11.77
CA ASP A 298 -20.08 3.89 10.32
C ASP A 298 -21.47 3.89 9.66
N PHE A 299 -21.56 4.34 8.41
CA PHE A 299 -22.84 4.48 7.72
C PHE A 299 -22.86 3.74 6.38
N SER A 300 -24.01 3.21 6.01
CA SER A 300 -24.22 2.64 4.68
C SER A 300 -25.61 3.01 4.18
N PHE A 301 -25.71 3.43 2.93
CA PHE A 301 -26.97 3.61 2.23
C PHE A 301 -27.06 2.57 1.11
N ILE A 302 -28.10 1.74 1.15
CA ILE A 302 -28.45 0.76 0.12
C ILE A 302 -29.57 1.37 -0.73
N GLU A 303 -29.19 1.86 -1.90
CA GLU A 303 -30.06 2.47 -2.91
C GLU A 303 -30.76 1.37 -3.72
N ILE A 304 -32.08 1.25 -3.53
CA ILE A 304 -32.91 0.37 -4.35
C ILE A 304 -33.20 1.00 -5.70
N GLU A 305 -33.52 2.31 -5.72
CA GLU A 305 -33.75 3.10 -6.94
C GLU A 305 -32.78 4.31 -7.00
N PRO A 306 -31.53 4.11 -7.45
CA PRO A 306 -30.50 5.16 -7.47
C PRO A 306 -30.88 6.39 -8.28
N ASN A 307 -31.75 6.25 -9.30
CA ASN A 307 -32.19 7.38 -10.11
C ASN A 307 -32.92 8.44 -9.28
N ARG A 308 -33.54 8.04 -8.17
CA ARG A 308 -34.26 8.93 -7.25
C ARG A 308 -33.38 9.37 -6.07
N THR A 309 -32.53 8.49 -5.55
CA THR A 309 -31.78 8.73 -4.30
C THR A 309 -30.38 9.32 -4.48
N ALA A 310 -29.78 9.23 -5.67
CA ALA A 310 -28.37 9.53 -5.85
C ALA A 310 -27.97 10.97 -5.45
N LYS A 311 -28.84 11.96 -5.72
CA LYS A 311 -28.62 13.38 -5.36
C LYS A 311 -28.52 13.54 -3.85
N MET A 312 -29.50 13.02 -3.11
CA MET A 312 -29.52 13.01 -1.65
C MET A 312 -28.27 12.32 -1.10
N VAL A 313 -27.97 11.08 -1.54
CA VAL A 313 -26.87 10.29 -0.97
C VAL A 313 -25.52 10.98 -1.18
N ALA A 314 -25.32 11.68 -2.30
CA ALA A 314 -24.11 12.48 -2.53
C ALA A 314 -23.98 13.63 -1.50
N ILE A 315 -25.08 14.32 -1.18
CA ILE A 315 -25.11 15.39 -0.17
C ILE A 315 -24.85 14.82 1.23
N LEU A 316 -25.47 13.68 1.56
CA LEU A 316 -25.25 13.01 2.85
C LEU A 316 -23.80 12.56 3.03
N GLN A 317 -23.20 12.02 1.97
CA GLN A 317 -21.79 11.63 1.97
C GLN A 317 -20.88 12.82 2.24
N GLU A 318 -21.13 13.97 1.59
CA GLU A 318 -20.36 15.18 1.82
C GLU A 318 -20.49 15.65 3.28
N ALA A 319 -21.70 15.69 3.82
CA ALA A 319 -21.94 16.09 5.21
C ALA A 319 -21.25 15.15 6.21
N PHE A 320 -21.32 13.83 5.99
CA PHE A 320 -20.69 12.82 6.83
C PHE A 320 -19.17 12.94 6.85
N LEU A 321 -18.55 13.08 5.66
CA LEU A 321 -17.09 13.18 5.53
C LEU A 321 -16.52 14.55 5.97
N ASP A 322 -17.38 15.53 6.22
CA ASP A 322 -16.95 16.83 6.75
C ASP A 322 -16.74 16.83 8.27
N ALA A 323 -17.36 15.89 8.98
CA ALA A 323 -17.22 15.76 10.43
C ALA A 323 -16.02 14.91 10.82
N GLU A 324 -15.37 15.30 11.93
CA GLU A 324 -14.36 14.49 12.59
C GLU A 324 -15.00 13.73 13.76
N SER A 325 -14.71 12.43 13.86
CA SER A 325 -15.08 11.62 15.02
C SER A 325 -14.38 12.12 16.29
N TYR A 326 -15.00 11.99 17.45
CA TYR A 326 -14.38 12.35 18.73
C TYR A 326 -13.08 11.57 19.04
N ASP A 327 -12.93 10.37 18.50
CA ASP A 327 -11.72 9.55 18.65
C ASP A 327 -10.64 9.84 17.58
N GLY A 328 -10.88 10.81 16.69
CA GLY A 328 -9.94 11.23 15.65
C GLY A 328 -9.76 10.26 14.48
N PHE A 329 -10.57 9.22 14.36
CA PHE A 329 -10.50 8.24 13.27
C PHE A 329 -11.61 8.46 12.22
N ALA A 330 -11.27 8.37 10.93
CA ALA A 330 -12.29 8.40 9.89
C ALA A 330 -13.34 7.29 10.09
N ARG A 331 -14.59 7.56 9.67
CA ARG A 331 -15.68 6.60 9.61
C ARG A 331 -16.04 6.28 8.19
N ASP A 332 -16.48 5.06 7.99
CA ASP A 332 -16.78 4.50 6.67
C ASP A 332 -18.19 4.92 6.24
N PHE A 333 -18.30 5.46 5.02
CA PHE A 333 -19.58 5.76 4.36
C PHE A 333 -19.64 4.91 3.09
N GLN A 334 -20.56 3.94 3.06
CA GLN A 334 -20.76 3.09 1.89
C GLN A 334 -22.03 3.46 1.15
N LYS A 335 -21.90 3.70 -0.15
CA LYS A 335 -23.02 3.81 -1.08
C LYS A 335 -23.10 2.54 -1.93
N LEU A 336 -24.21 1.82 -1.82
CA LEU A 336 -24.40 0.50 -2.42
C LEU A 336 -25.70 0.54 -3.23
N SER A 337 -25.69 0.03 -4.46
CA SER A 337 -26.90 -0.03 -5.30
C SER A 337 -27.31 -1.48 -5.53
N LEU A 338 -28.61 -1.74 -5.37
CA LEU A 338 -29.25 -3.05 -5.61
C LEU A 338 -30.41 -2.93 -6.63
N SER A 339 -30.19 -2.24 -7.75
CA SER A 339 -31.21 -1.94 -8.75
C SER A 339 -31.32 -2.96 -9.90
N LYS A 340 -30.46 -4.00 -9.95
CA LYS A 340 -30.41 -4.94 -11.08
C LYS A 340 -31.06 -6.29 -10.74
N THR A 341 -31.50 -6.99 -11.79
CA THR A 341 -32.05 -8.34 -11.68
C THR A 341 -31.07 -9.29 -10.99
N GLY A 342 -31.50 -9.95 -9.91
CA GLY A 342 -30.67 -10.85 -9.09
C GLY A 342 -29.96 -10.20 -7.91
N ASP A 343 -30.08 -8.88 -7.73
CA ASP A 343 -29.47 -8.16 -6.60
C ASP A 343 -30.16 -8.45 -5.25
N ILE A 344 -31.41 -8.91 -5.26
CA ILE A 344 -32.10 -9.41 -4.05
C ILE A 344 -31.25 -10.50 -3.37
N SER A 345 -30.69 -11.43 -4.15
CA SER A 345 -29.80 -12.48 -3.63
C SER A 345 -28.43 -11.97 -3.15
N ARG A 346 -28.09 -10.69 -3.41
CA ARG A 346 -26.87 -10.04 -2.92
C ARG A 346 -27.10 -9.25 -1.63
N PHE A 347 -28.35 -8.95 -1.28
CA PHE A 347 -28.73 -8.14 -0.12
C PHE A 347 -28.04 -8.62 1.17
N GLU A 348 -28.16 -9.91 1.48
CA GLU A 348 -27.52 -10.55 2.65
C GLU A 348 -26.01 -10.29 2.70
N ASN A 349 -25.32 -10.56 1.59
CA ASN A 349 -23.87 -10.44 1.49
C ASN A 349 -23.43 -8.98 1.62
N VAL A 350 -24.20 -8.05 1.06
CA VAL A 350 -23.92 -6.62 1.14
C VAL A 350 -24.02 -6.13 2.58
N VAL A 351 -25.11 -6.42 3.29
CA VAL A 351 -25.28 -6.01 4.69
C VAL A 351 -24.23 -6.66 5.60
N ALA A 352 -23.97 -7.96 5.42
CA ALA A 352 -22.95 -8.67 6.20
C ALA A 352 -21.54 -8.14 5.93
N SER A 353 -21.19 -7.88 4.66
CA SER A 353 -19.87 -7.36 4.28
C SER A 353 -19.65 -5.95 4.80
N SER A 354 -20.69 -5.11 4.73
CA SER A 354 -20.72 -3.80 5.38
C SER A 354 -20.43 -3.99 6.86
N ALA A 355 -21.31 -4.60 7.67
CA ALA A 355 -21.11 -4.82 9.11
C ALA A 355 -19.71 -5.38 9.51
N SER A 356 -19.21 -6.38 8.77
CA SER A 356 -17.88 -6.99 8.95
C SER A 356 -16.73 -5.98 8.84
N SER A 357 -16.86 -4.97 7.98
CA SER A 357 -15.87 -3.90 7.85
C SER A 357 -15.74 -3.03 9.10
N SER A 358 -16.84 -2.75 9.84
CA SER A 358 -16.77 -1.96 11.10
C SER A 358 -16.02 -2.71 12.19
N ILE A 359 -16.26 -4.01 12.33
CA ILE A 359 -15.55 -4.84 13.31
C ILE A 359 -14.05 -4.81 12.99
N SER A 360 -13.71 -4.96 11.71
CA SER A 360 -12.32 -4.92 11.25
C SER A 360 -11.67 -3.56 11.54
N ALA A 361 -12.35 -2.46 11.23
CA ALA A 361 -11.88 -1.11 11.52
C ALA A 361 -11.73 -0.83 13.02
N SER A 362 -12.66 -1.30 13.86
CA SER A 362 -12.57 -1.18 15.32
C SER A 362 -11.33 -1.87 15.90
N LYS A 363 -11.03 -3.08 15.43
CA LYS A 363 -9.80 -3.80 15.82
C LYS A 363 -8.55 -3.05 15.39
N GLN A 364 -8.54 -2.49 14.18
CA GLN A 364 -7.42 -1.67 13.68
C GLN A 364 -7.20 -0.42 14.56
N ARG A 365 -8.26 0.33 14.87
CA ARG A 365 -8.19 1.50 15.75
C ARG A 365 -7.64 1.12 17.12
N THR A 366 -8.05 -0.03 17.65
CA THR A 366 -7.54 -0.54 18.94
C THR A 366 -6.05 -0.86 18.87
N VAL A 367 -5.59 -1.51 17.79
CA VAL A 367 -4.17 -1.79 17.56
C VAL A 367 -3.38 -0.49 17.48
N LEU A 368 -3.84 0.46 16.68
CA LEU A 368 -3.13 1.70 16.40
C LEU A 368 -3.06 2.64 17.62
N THR A 369 -4.15 2.79 18.36
CA THR A 369 -4.16 3.56 19.62
C THR A 369 -3.22 2.94 20.65
N THR A 370 -3.26 1.62 20.81
CA THR A 370 -2.36 0.90 21.70
C THR A 370 -0.90 1.05 21.26
N ALA A 371 -0.61 0.94 19.96
CA ALA A 371 0.72 1.18 19.42
C ALA A 371 1.19 2.62 19.70
N LYS A 372 0.31 3.60 19.55
CA LYS A 372 0.59 5.01 19.87
C LYS A 372 0.96 5.18 21.33
N ASP A 373 0.20 4.58 22.25
CA ASP A 373 0.46 4.64 23.70
C ASP A 373 1.80 3.97 24.06
N VAL A 374 2.15 2.88 23.38
CA VAL A 374 3.41 2.16 23.59
C VAL A 374 4.62 2.91 23.06
N VAL A 375 4.49 3.56 21.90
CA VAL A 375 5.56 4.37 21.29
C VAL A 375 5.74 5.70 22.02
N GLY A 376 4.64 6.37 22.41
CA GLY A 376 4.62 7.68 23.07
C GLY A 376 4.93 7.69 24.58
N GLY A 377 5.56 6.64 25.11
CA GLY A 377 5.84 6.44 26.54
C GLY A 377 6.85 7.39 27.20
N THR A 378 7.19 8.53 26.58
CA THR A 378 7.77 9.69 27.26
C THR A 378 6.81 10.86 27.09
N ALA A 379 6.18 11.29 28.18
CA ALA A 379 5.40 12.51 28.21
C ALA A 379 6.25 13.69 27.73
N GLY A 380 5.82 14.38 26.67
CA GLY A 380 6.48 15.58 26.16
C GLY A 380 6.37 15.72 24.65
N ASP A 381 5.43 16.57 24.23
CA ASP A 381 5.33 17.25 22.94
C ASP A 381 5.23 16.46 21.61
N GLY A 382 4.14 16.73 20.89
CA GLY A 382 4.27 17.01 19.46
C GLY A 382 3.93 15.90 18.46
N PHE A 383 2.96 15.01 18.74
CA PHE A 383 2.25 14.33 17.64
C PHE A 383 0.76 14.67 17.70
N VAL A 384 0.49 15.89 17.25
CA VAL A 384 -0.88 16.30 16.95
C VAL A 384 -1.34 15.41 15.80
N PHE A 385 -2.37 14.59 16.01
CA PHE A 385 -3.32 14.39 14.91
C PHE A 385 -3.90 15.79 14.70
N MET A 386 -3.27 16.60 13.85
CA MET A 386 -3.65 18.01 13.71
C MET A 386 -5.03 18.04 13.10
N ARG A 387 -6.01 18.17 14.01
CA ARG A 387 -7.14 19.09 13.95
C ARG A 387 -7.15 19.81 12.62
N ARG A 388 -8.16 19.58 11.78
CA ARG A 388 -8.52 20.55 10.75
C ARG A 388 -8.60 21.93 11.43
N LYS A 389 -7.56 22.77 11.32
CA LYS A 389 -7.73 24.21 11.49
C LYS A 389 -8.52 24.68 10.27
N GLN A 390 -9.84 24.58 10.37
CA GLN A 390 -10.75 25.26 9.48
C GLN A 390 -10.62 26.76 9.77
N THR A 391 -10.02 27.50 8.85
CA THR A 391 -10.33 28.92 8.73
C THR A 391 -11.79 29.07 8.30
N PRO A 392 -12.56 30.02 8.85
CA PRO A 392 -13.94 30.25 8.45
C PRO A 392 -14.05 30.45 6.93
N LEU A 393 -15.06 29.80 6.35
CA LEU A 393 -15.33 29.73 4.92
C LEU A 393 -15.80 31.08 4.38
N GLU A 394 -15.06 31.65 3.44
CA GLU A 394 -15.65 32.46 2.38
C GLU A 394 -16.15 31.52 1.27
N ALA A 395 -17.39 31.74 0.83
CA ALA A 395 -17.99 31.02 -0.28
C ALA A 395 -17.22 31.34 -1.57
N ASN A 396 -16.73 30.32 -2.29
CA ASN A 396 -16.81 30.18 -3.75
C ASN A 396 -16.06 28.93 -4.28
N GLU A 397 -16.68 28.28 -5.27
CA GLU A 397 -16.26 27.09 -6.06
C GLU A 397 -16.10 25.75 -5.30
N VAL A 398 -17.18 24.98 -5.22
CA VAL A 398 -17.14 23.53 -4.93
C VAL A 398 -17.05 22.80 -6.27
N PHE A 399 -15.97 22.04 -6.50
CA PHE A 399 -15.85 21.20 -7.69
C PHE A 399 -16.73 19.96 -7.51
N ALA A 400 -17.89 19.95 -8.16
CA ALA A 400 -18.79 18.81 -8.19
C ALA A 400 -18.07 17.56 -8.74
N PRO A 401 -18.41 16.35 -8.24
CA PRO A 401 -17.86 15.11 -8.77
C PRO A 401 -18.22 14.96 -10.26
N PRO A 402 -17.27 14.56 -11.12
CA PRO A 402 -17.50 14.44 -12.56
C PRO A 402 -18.41 13.25 -12.89
N ASP A 403 -19.14 13.34 -14.01
CA ASP A 403 -19.94 12.24 -14.54
C ASP A 403 -19.10 10.96 -14.72
N MET A 404 -19.61 9.85 -14.19
CA MET A 404 -18.95 8.54 -14.27
C MET A 404 -19.46 7.74 -15.47
N LYS A 405 -18.56 7.35 -16.37
CA LYS A 405 -18.83 6.54 -17.56
C LYS A 405 -17.83 5.39 -17.67
N PRO A 406 -18.20 4.22 -18.20
CA PRO A 406 -17.25 3.13 -18.43
C PRO A 406 -16.02 3.59 -19.22
N ILE A 407 -14.85 3.05 -18.87
CA ILE A 407 -13.60 3.41 -19.56
C ILE A 407 -13.68 3.06 -21.04
N SER A 408 -13.38 4.04 -21.91
CA SER A 408 -13.32 3.83 -23.35
C SER A 408 -12.13 4.57 -23.95
N TRP A 409 -11.11 3.81 -24.32
CA TRP A 409 -9.89 4.34 -24.95
C TRP A 409 -10.18 5.01 -26.30
N ARG A 410 -11.22 4.57 -27.01
CA ARG A 410 -11.63 5.15 -28.31
C ARG A 410 -12.05 6.61 -28.20
N VAL A 411 -12.56 7.04 -27.05
CA VAL A 411 -12.95 8.44 -26.82
C VAL A 411 -11.76 9.36 -27.01
N LEU A 412 -10.55 8.91 -26.64
CA LEU A 412 -9.34 9.71 -26.73
C LEU A 412 -9.01 10.10 -28.18
N SER A 413 -9.36 9.28 -29.17
CA SER A 413 -9.13 9.60 -30.59
C SER A 413 -9.87 10.86 -31.06
N TYR A 414 -10.96 11.23 -30.38
CA TYR A 414 -11.78 12.40 -30.70
C TYR A 414 -11.55 13.58 -29.74
N THR A 415 -10.75 13.39 -28.69
CA THR A 415 -10.41 14.48 -27.76
C THR A 415 -9.31 15.37 -28.34
N ARG A 416 -9.36 16.66 -27.98
CA ARG A 416 -8.35 17.65 -28.36
C ARG A 416 -6.97 17.24 -27.82
N ALA A 417 -5.95 17.49 -28.62
CA ALA A 417 -4.56 17.38 -28.22
C ALA A 417 -4.17 18.59 -27.36
N ILE A 418 -3.61 18.33 -26.18
CA ILE A 418 -3.33 19.33 -25.14
C ILE A 418 -1.83 19.36 -24.86
N PRO A 419 -1.15 20.51 -25.01
CA PRO A 419 0.25 20.65 -24.61
C PRO A 419 0.40 20.51 -23.09
N ALA A 420 1.34 19.67 -22.67
CA ALA A 420 1.61 19.41 -21.25
C ALA A 420 3.10 19.17 -21.00
N VAL A 421 3.50 19.24 -19.73
CA VAL A 421 4.81 18.84 -19.24
C VAL A 421 4.62 17.60 -18.39
N ARG A 422 5.31 16.51 -18.75
CA ARG A 422 5.39 15.30 -17.95
C ARG A 422 6.55 15.40 -16.99
N HIS A 423 6.36 15.04 -15.74
CA HIS A 423 7.38 15.05 -14.71
C HIS A 423 7.54 13.68 -14.06
N SER A 424 8.77 13.28 -13.78
CA SER A 424 9.05 12.00 -13.13
C SER A 424 10.28 12.03 -12.23
N LEU A 425 10.31 11.13 -11.24
CA LEU A 425 11.41 10.94 -10.29
C LEU A 425 12.13 9.62 -10.57
N HIS A 426 13.46 9.62 -10.47
CA HIS A 426 14.28 8.44 -10.72
C HIS A 426 15.40 8.30 -9.68
N PHE A 427 15.68 7.06 -9.28
CA PHE A 427 16.96 6.76 -8.64
C PHE A 427 18.09 6.84 -9.65
N ARG A 428 19.26 7.30 -9.21
CA ARG A 428 20.46 7.33 -10.05
C ARG A 428 20.98 5.90 -10.24
N PRO A 429 21.18 5.43 -11.49
CA PRO A 429 21.68 4.08 -11.75
C PRO A 429 23.03 3.82 -11.07
N GLY A 430 23.20 2.64 -10.48
CA GLY A 430 24.47 2.21 -9.88
C GLY A 430 24.88 2.91 -8.57
N GLN A 431 24.10 3.88 -8.08
CA GLN A 431 24.41 4.58 -6.84
C GLN A 431 23.80 3.88 -5.61
N HIS A 432 24.51 3.95 -4.49
CA HIS A 432 24.01 3.49 -3.20
C HIS A 432 22.83 4.37 -2.75
N VAL A 433 21.74 3.74 -2.28
CA VAL A 433 20.57 4.46 -1.78
C VAL A 433 20.71 4.75 -0.28
N ASP A 434 20.76 6.03 0.08
CA ASP A 434 20.58 6.46 1.47
C ASP A 434 19.07 6.57 1.76
N TRP A 435 18.54 5.58 2.49
CA TRP A 435 17.11 5.54 2.85
C TRP A 435 16.69 6.64 3.83
N LYS A 436 17.65 7.30 4.50
CA LYS A 436 17.39 8.44 5.37
C LYS A 436 17.30 9.75 4.60
N ASN A 437 18.16 9.93 3.61
CA ASN A 437 18.23 11.12 2.76
C ASN A 437 18.11 10.74 1.28
N LEU A 438 16.88 10.57 0.81
CA LEU A 438 16.62 10.13 -0.56
C LEU A 438 16.98 11.23 -1.57
N ASP A 439 18.04 11.01 -2.36
CA ASP A 439 18.40 11.84 -3.51
C ASP A 439 17.77 11.27 -4.80
N LEU A 440 16.53 11.69 -5.07
CA LEU A 440 15.82 11.33 -6.30
C LEU A 440 16.00 12.43 -7.35
N LYS A 441 16.35 12.01 -8.56
CA LYS A 441 16.49 12.93 -9.69
C LYS A 441 15.10 13.29 -10.25
N HIS A 442 14.74 14.57 -10.18
CA HIS A 442 13.56 15.10 -10.87
C HIS A 442 13.87 15.39 -12.34
N THR A 443 12.94 15.00 -13.21
CA THR A 443 13.03 15.14 -14.66
C THR A 443 11.72 15.66 -15.21
N HIS A 444 11.78 16.38 -16.33
CA HIS A 444 10.59 16.88 -17.02
C HIS A 444 10.75 16.75 -18.55
N GLN A 445 9.64 16.51 -19.24
CA GLN A 445 9.58 16.37 -20.69
C GLN A 445 8.35 17.08 -21.24
N ASP A 446 8.54 17.92 -22.25
CA ASP A 446 7.42 18.43 -23.03
C ASP A 446 6.72 17.30 -23.79
N THR A 447 5.40 17.30 -23.77
CA THR A 447 4.59 16.31 -24.49
C THR A 447 3.23 16.91 -24.91
N THR A 448 2.48 16.12 -25.66
CA THR A 448 1.09 16.39 -26.03
C THR A 448 0.23 15.23 -25.57
N ILE A 449 -0.80 15.53 -24.77
CA ILE A 449 -1.71 14.54 -24.20
C ILE A 449 -3.10 14.63 -24.81
N ARG A 450 -3.86 13.55 -24.67
CA ARG A 450 -5.31 13.51 -24.91
C ARG A 450 -5.99 12.97 -23.65
N LEU A 451 -6.94 13.71 -23.10
CA LEU A 451 -7.53 13.46 -21.78
C LEU A 451 -9.07 13.39 -21.86
N SER A 452 -9.66 12.34 -21.27
CA SER A 452 -11.10 12.19 -21.14
C SER A 452 -11.69 13.13 -20.07
N ARG A 453 -12.74 13.86 -20.42
CA ARG A 453 -13.47 14.74 -19.48
C ARG A 453 -14.31 13.96 -18.46
N SER A 454 -14.91 12.83 -18.85
CA SER A 454 -15.61 11.96 -17.91
C SER A 454 -14.61 11.05 -17.18
N CYS A 455 -14.93 10.73 -15.92
CA CYS A 455 -14.18 9.74 -15.15
C CYS A 455 -14.78 8.34 -15.34
N PHE A 456 -14.01 7.29 -15.06
CA PHE A 456 -14.52 5.90 -15.06
C PHE A 456 -14.51 5.24 -13.69
N ALA A 457 -13.79 5.83 -12.74
CA ALA A 457 -13.79 5.45 -11.35
C ALA A 457 -13.55 6.68 -10.48
N MET A 458 -14.02 6.65 -9.24
CA MET A 458 -13.75 7.68 -8.24
C MET A 458 -13.39 7.02 -6.91
N GLY A 459 -12.36 7.54 -6.26
CA GLY A 459 -12.06 7.26 -4.86
C GLY A 459 -12.58 8.37 -3.96
N ALA A 460 -12.17 8.37 -2.69
CA ALA A 460 -12.62 9.36 -1.71
C ALA A 460 -12.27 10.82 -2.07
N MET A 461 -11.15 11.04 -2.78
CA MET A 461 -10.62 12.38 -3.06
C MET A 461 -10.19 12.60 -4.51
N ARG A 462 -10.11 11.53 -5.32
CA ARG A 462 -9.55 11.56 -6.68
C ARG A 462 -10.46 10.83 -7.66
N SER A 463 -10.65 11.39 -8.85
CA SER A 463 -11.32 10.75 -9.98
C SER A 463 -10.28 10.19 -10.96
N ALA A 464 -10.62 9.09 -11.62
CA ALA A 464 -9.77 8.40 -12.60
C ALA A 464 -10.27 8.67 -14.03
N HIS A 465 -9.40 9.21 -14.89
CA HIS A 465 -9.71 9.60 -16.26
C HIS A 465 -8.77 8.89 -17.25
N ALA A 466 -9.28 8.54 -18.43
CA ALA A 466 -8.43 7.99 -19.49
C ALA A 466 -7.50 9.08 -20.05
N LEU A 467 -6.23 8.75 -20.23
CA LEU A 467 -5.17 9.63 -20.74
C LEU A 467 -4.36 8.89 -21.82
N LEU A 468 -4.00 9.58 -22.90
CA LEU A 468 -3.01 9.12 -23.87
C LEU A 468 -1.90 10.16 -23.97
N ASP A 469 -0.66 9.73 -23.74
CA ASP A 469 0.53 10.56 -23.96
C ASP A 469 1.12 10.27 -25.34
N SER A 470 1.17 11.27 -26.21
CA SER A 470 1.59 11.11 -27.60
C SER A 470 3.10 10.85 -27.76
N ASN A 471 3.94 11.31 -26.84
CA ASN A 471 5.39 11.09 -26.90
C ASN A 471 5.73 9.63 -26.55
N THR A 472 5.08 9.11 -25.52
CA THR A 472 5.30 7.72 -25.08
C THR A 472 4.42 6.71 -25.82
N GLU A 473 3.31 7.15 -26.42
CA GLU A 473 2.22 6.34 -26.97
C GLU A 473 1.53 5.47 -25.90
N ALA A 474 1.65 5.84 -24.63
CA ALA A 474 1.09 5.10 -23.51
C ALA A 474 -0.35 5.52 -23.21
N HIS A 475 -1.22 4.52 -23.05
CA HIS A 475 -2.54 4.68 -22.44
C HIS A 475 -2.40 4.61 -20.92
N LEU A 476 -2.76 5.69 -20.25
CA LEU A 476 -2.59 5.91 -18.82
C LEU A 476 -3.93 6.29 -18.19
N VAL A 477 -3.95 6.29 -16.87
CA VAL A 477 -5.03 6.76 -16.01
C VAL A 477 -4.56 8.02 -15.31
N ALA A 478 -5.19 9.16 -15.62
CA ALA A 478 -5.01 10.41 -14.91
C ALA A 478 -5.85 10.42 -13.62
N LYS A 479 -5.22 10.72 -12.49
CA LYS A 479 -5.86 10.87 -11.17
C LYS A 479 -5.98 12.34 -10.80
N CYS A 480 -7.19 12.88 -10.91
CA CYS A 480 -7.49 14.28 -10.65
C CYS A 480 -8.16 14.45 -9.29
N TYR A 481 -7.74 15.42 -8.49
CA TYR A 481 -8.42 15.71 -7.21
C TYR A 481 -9.75 16.43 -7.45
N PHE A 482 -10.78 16.16 -6.64
CA PHE A 482 -12.08 16.88 -6.67
C PHE A 482 -12.50 17.38 -5.28
N GLY A 483 -13.61 18.12 -5.19
CA GLY A 483 -14.13 18.65 -3.93
C GLY A 483 -13.14 19.55 -3.17
N LYS A 484 -13.14 19.47 -1.83
CA LYS A 484 -12.23 20.25 -0.96
C LYS A 484 -10.75 19.90 -1.19
N ALA A 485 -10.45 18.64 -1.54
CA ALA A 485 -9.10 18.16 -1.80
C ALA A 485 -8.46 18.80 -3.03
N ALA A 486 -9.28 19.15 -4.04
CA ALA A 486 -8.83 19.88 -5.22
C ALA A 486 -8.24 21.24 -4.84
N ARG A 487 -8.80 21.95 -3.85
CA ARG A 487 -8.34 23.31 -3.48
C ARG A 487 -6.89 23.33 -2.95
N VAL A 488 -6.51 22.29 -2.20
CA VAL A 488 -5.15 22.16 -1.63
C VAL A 488 -4.18 21.59 -2.66
N SER A 489 -4.63 20.59 -3.42
CA SER A 489 -3.76 19.79 -4.29
C SER A 489 -3.54 20.41 -5.68
N SER A 490 -4.56 21.03 -6.28
CA SER A 490 -4.44 21.70 -7.60
C SER A 490 -3.48 22.89 -7.61
N LYS A 491 -3.07 23.37 -6.43
CA LYS A 491 -2.12 24.48 -6.27
C LYS A 491 -0.75 24.06 -5.72
N SER A 492 -0.58 22.81 -5.27
CA SER A 492 0.64 22.37 -4.58
C SER A 492 1.36 21.26 -5.35
N LYS A 493 2.32 21.67 -6.19
CA LYS A 493 3.29 20.78 -6.87
C LYS A 493 3.94 19.79 -5.89
N HIS A 494 4.20 20.23 -4.67
CA HIS A 494 4.82 19.43 -3.62
C HIS A 494 3.99 18.20 -3.21
N SER A 495 2.66 18.29 -3.24
CA SER A 495 1.80 17.15 -2.89
C SER A 495 1.87 16.03 -3.94
N LEU A 496 1.79 16.39 -5.22
CA LEU A 496 1.89 15.43 -6.33
C LEU A 496 3.29 14.82 -6.40
N GLU A 497 4.32 15.63 -6.17
CA GLU A 497 5.70 15.16 -6.10
C GLU A 497 5.89 14.13 -4.99
N ASN A 498 5.31 14.35 -3.80
CA ASN A 498 5.35 13.37 -2.71
C ASN A 498 4.64 12.06 -3.05
N ASP A 499 3.49 12.11 -3.74
CA ASP A 499 2.78 10.90 -4.22
C ASP A 499 3.68 10.08 -5.17
N VAL A 500 4.34 10.76 -6.12
CA VAL A 500 5.28 10.11 -7.05
C VAL A 500 6.55 9.61 -6.34
N LYS A 501 7.04 10.35 -5.33
CA LYS A 501 8.18 9.97 -4.50
C LYS A 501 7.92 8.64 -3.79
N MET A 502 6.76 8.50 -3.15
CA MET A 502 6.33 7.26 -2.48
C MET A 502 6.31 6.08 -3.44
N GLN A 503 5.67 6.25 -4.59
CA GLN A 503 5.57 5.20 -5.62
C GLN A 503 6.95 4.73 -6.07
N MET A 504 7.88 5.67 -6.29
CA MET A 504 9.21 5.33 -6.79
C MET A 504 10.07 4.60 -5.75
N VAL A 505 9.99 5.00 -4.48
CA VAL A 505 10.64 4.26 -3.38
C VAL A 505 10.10 2.83 -3.28
N ALA A 506 8.77 2.66 -3.33
CA ALA A 506 8.14 1.35 -3.29
C ALA A 506 8.54 0.47 -4.48
N LYS A 507 8.56 1.04 -5.70
CA LYS A 507 9.02 0.36 -6.91
C LYS A 507 10.46 -0.12 -6.79
N ARG A 508 11.37 0.73 -6.30
CA ARG A 508 12.77 0.35 -6.11
C ARG A 508 12.88 -0.86 -5.18
N LEU A 509 12.21 -0.83 -4.03
CA LEU A 509 12.23 -1.92 -3.06
C LEU A 509 11.57 -3.20 -3.58
N ALA A 510 10.51 -3.10 -4.38
CA ALA A 510 9.86 -4.24 -5.03
C ALA A 510 10.80 -4.91 -6.04
N SER A 511 11.57 -4.12 -6.80
CA SER A 511 12.61 -4.67 -7.65
C SER A 511 13.63 -5.47 -6.83
N GLU A 512 14.14 -4.93 -5.71
CA GLU A 512 15.12 -5.64 -4.88
C GLU A 512 14.55 -6.91 -4.22
N PHE A 513 13.28 -6.88 -3.81
CA PHE A 513 12.57 -8.04 -3.27
C PHE A 513 12.49 -9.18 -4.30
N SER A 514 12.14 -8.84 -5.54
CA SER A 514 11.87 -9.82 -6.59
C SER A 514 13.11 -10.46 -7.20
N VAL A 515 14.32 -10.00 -6.84
CA VAL A 515 15.58 -10.63 -7.28
C VAL A 515 15.78 -12.02 -6.66
N SER A 516 15.16 -12.30 -5.51
CA SER A 516 15.39 -13.57 -4.82
C SER A 516 14.77 -14.76 -5.57
N ASP A 517 15.62 -15.74 -5.91
CA ASP A 517 15.19 -17.01 -6.53
C ASP A 517 14.28 -17.86 -5.63
N ASN A 518 14.32 -17.61 -4.32
CA ASN A 518 13.52 -18.32 -3.32
C ASN A 518 12.07 -17.86 -3.30
N ILE A 519 11.71 -16.81 -4.05
CA ILE A 519 10.34 -16.31 -4.14
C ILE A 519 9.68 -16.90 -5.38
N ASP A 520 8.49 -17.47 -5.21
CA ASP A 520 7.70 -18.00 -6.32
C ASP A 520 6.93 -16.92 -7.09
N LYS A 521 6.56 -15.84 -6.38
CA LYS A 521 5.73 -14.74 -6.88
C LYS A 521 6.44 -13.41 -6.67
N GLY A 522 7.20 -12.97 -7.67
CA GLY A 522 7.78 -11.63 -7.67
C GLY A 522 6.69 -10.55 -7.75
N VAL A 523 7.00 -9.35 -7.26
CA VAL A 523 6.14 -8.18 -7.26
C VAL A 523 6.83 -6.95 -7.86
N ASP A 524 6.04 -6.02 -8.37
CA ASP A 524 6.51 -4.71 -8.84
C ASP A 524 5.46 -3.64 -8.54
N PHE A 525 5.87 -2.37 -8.52
CA PHE A 525 4.94 -1.23 -8.46
C PHE A 525 4.83 -0.58 -9.84
N ILE A 526 3.63 -0.10 -10.14
CA ILE A 526 3.44 0.72 -11.34
C ILE A 526 4.28 1.99 -11.26
N PHE A 527 4.84 2.37 -12.40
CA PHE A 527 5.52 3.64 -12.54
C PHE A 527 4.47 4.76 -12.64
N THR A 528 4.58 5.73 -11.74
CA THR A 528 3.69 6.89 -11.68
C THR A 528 4.49 8.15 -11.99
N CYS A 529 3.86 9.07 -12.70
CA CYS A 529 4.39 10.39 -13.03
C CYS A 529 3.31 11.45 -12.75
N TRP A 530 3.64 12.72 -12.89
CA TRP A 530 2.61 13.77 -12.89
C TRP A 530 2.71 14.65 -14.14
N TYR A 531 1.59 15.23 -14.52
CA TYR A 531 1.48 16.12 -15.66
C TYR A 531 1.07 17.51 -15.21
N GLU A 532 1.61 18.51 -15.88
CA GLU A 532 1.25 19.92 -15.77
C GLU A 532 0.74 20.39 -17.14
N VAL A 533 -0.54 20.75 -17.24
CA VAL A 533 -1.14 21.25 -18.48
C VAL A 533 -0.73 22.71 -18.67
N LYS A 534 -0.24 23.07 -19.86
CA LYS A 534 0.29 24.42 -20.11
C LYS A 534 -0.79 25.50 -20.07
N ASN A 535 -1.93 25.27 -20.73
CA ASN A 535 -3.02 26.27 -20.88
C ASN A 535 -4.41 25.69 -20.55
N PRO A 536 -4.67 25.23 -19.32
CA PRO A 536 -5.85 24.42 -18.98
C PRO A 536 -7.19 25.11 -19.32
N LYS A 537 -7.31 26.44 -19.09
CA LYS A 537 -8.54 27.19 -19.40
C LYS A 537 -8.85 27.24 -20.90
N GLU A 538 -7.84 27.44 -21.75
CA GLU A 538 -7.99 27.49 -23.21
C GLU A 538 -8.33 26.13 -23.82
N ASP A 539 -7.93 25.05 -23.13
CA ASP A 539 -8.25 23.67 -23.48
C ASP A 539 -9.60 23.20 -22.86
N GLY A 540 -10.30 24.08 -22.14
CA GLY A 540 -11.61 23.82 -21.55
C GLY A 540 -11.55 22.82 -20.38
N LEU A 541 -10.45 22.82 -19.63
CA LEU A 541 -10.26 22.04 -18.41
C LEU A 541 -10.54 22.88 -17.16
N SER A 542 -11.09 22.25 -16.13
CA SER A 542 -11.23 22.87 -14.81
C SER A 542 -9.85 23.07 -14.15
N SER A 543 -9.78 23.98 -13.18
CA SER A 543 -8.57 24.16 -12.37
C SER A 543 -8.11 22.87 -11.68
N SER A 544 -9.04 21.96 -11.35
CA SER A 544 -8.73 20.66 -10.76
C SER A 544 -8.06 19.67 -11.70
N MET A 545 -8.11 19.90 -13.02
CA MET A 545 -7.45 19.10 -14.05
C MET A 545 -6.20 19.78 -14.64
N ALA A 546 -5.75 20.90 -14.06
CA ALA A 546 -4.54 21.59 -14.49
C ALA A 546 -3.26 20.79 -14.18
N MET A 547 -3.27 20.04 -13.07
CA MET A 547 -2.18 19.15 -12.66
C MET A 547 -2.75 17.87 -12.05
N PHE A 548 -2.17 16.73 -12.41
CA PHE A 548 -2.64 15.41 -11.94
C PHE A 548 -1.51 14.38 -11.99
N THR A 549 -1.60 13.34 -11.16
CA THR A 549 -0.76 12.15 -11.32
C THR A 549 -1.30 11.26 -12.43
N ALA A 550 -0.43 10.49 -13.07
CA ALA A 550 -0.80 9.53 -14.09
C ALA A 550 0.00 8.25 -13.96
N GLU A 551 -0.69 7.14 -14.19
CA GLU A 551 -0.19 5.78 -13.98
C GLU A 551 -0.80 4.82 -15.02
N PRO A 552 -0.20 3.66 -15.30
CA PRO A 552 -0.80 2.70 -16.22
C PRO A 552 -2.13 2.14 -15.70
N TYR A 553 -3.04 1.86 -16.62
CA TYR A 553 -4.25 1.09 -16.30
C TYR A 553 -3.87 -0.36 -15.94
N ILE A 554 -4.40 -0.86 -14.83
CA ILE A 554 -4.23 -2.25 -14.41
C ILE A 554 -5.56 -2.97 -14.61
N GLU A 555 -5.59 -3.94 -15.52
CA GLU A 555 -6.77 -4.76 -15.76
C GLU A 555 -6.86 -5.90 -14.75
N GLY A 556 -8.03 -6.06 -14.11
CA GLY A 556 -8.35 -7.21 -13.26
C GLY A 556 -8.96 -6.84 -11.91
N GLU A 557 -9.07 -7.83 -11.02
CA GLU A 557 -9.71 -7.68 -9.71
C GLU A 557 -8.77 -6.96 -8.73
N TYR A 558 -9.09 -5.70 -8.42
CA TYR A 558 -8.34 -4.90 -7.46
C TYR A 558 -8.46 -5.46 -6.04
N LYS A 559 -7.33 -5.69 -5.39
CA LYS A 559 -7.26 -6.21 -4.02
C LYS A 559 -6.34 -5.35 -3.17
N LYS A 560 -6.80 -5.07 -1.94
CA LYS A 560 -5.98 -4.52 -0.87
C LYS A 560 -5.51 -5.66 0.04
N TYR A 561 -4.21 -5.73 0.29
CA TYR A 561 -3.55 -6.81 1.03
C TYR A 561 -3.17 -6.40 2.44
N ASN A 562 -2.80 -5.15 2.65
CA ASN A 562 -2.68 -4.54 3.97
C ASN A 562 -3.00 -3.04 3.88
N ASN A 563 -3.03 -2.36 5.01
CA ASN A 563 -3.20 -0.92 5.05
C ASN A 563 -2.12 -0.23 5.89
N ASN A 564 -2.20 1.10 5.97
CA ASN A 564 -1.27 1.92 6.76
C ASN A 564 -1.58 1.98 8.27
N ASN A 565 -2.52 1.19 8.80
CA ASN A 565 -2.89 1.21 10.22
C ASN A 565 -2.83 -0.16 10.91
N GLY A 566 -2.19 -1.15 10.27
CA GLY A 566 -1.96 -2.48 10.84
C GLY A 566 -3.01 -3.54 10.47
N TRP A 567 -3.94 -3.25 9.54
CA TRP A 567 -4.77 -4.28 8.94
C TRP A 567 -3.99 -5.15 7.97
N ILE A 568 -4.24 -6.44 8.03
CA ILE A 568 -3.68 -7.44 7.13
C ILE A 568 -4.84 -8.30 6.62
N ARG A 569 -4.85 -8.54 5.32
CA ARG A 569 -5.68 -9.56 4.70
C ARG A 569 -5.07 -10.94 5.01
N ASP A 570 -5.83 -11.81 5.64
CA ASP A 570 -5.37 -13.16 5.99
C ASP A 570 -6.33 -14.23 5.45
N ASP A 571 -6.44 -14.29 4.13
CA ASP A 571 -7.22 -15.31 3.42
C ASP A 571 -6.34 -16.45 2.86
N GLY A 572 -5.01 -16.35 2.99
CA GLY A 572 -4.05 -17.29 2.40
C GLY A 572 -4.12 -17.35 0.87
N LEU A 573 -4.77 -16.37 0.22
CA LEU A 573 -4.92 -16.34 -1.24
C LEU A 573 -3.78 -15.57 -1.92
N ASP A 574 -3.73 -15.73 -3.25
CA ASP A 574 -2.55 -15.68 -4.11
C ASP A 574 -1.39 -14.76 -3.75
N PHE A 575 -1.60 -13.49 -3.41
CA PHE A 575 -0.52 -12.52 -3.14
C PHE A 575 -0.51 -12.00 -1.71
N SER A 576 -1.43 -12.43 -0.84
CA SER A 576 -1.51 -11.87 0.51
C SER A 576 -0.25 -12.14 1.33
N GLU A 577 0.23 -13.39 1.33
CA GLU A 577 1.46 -13.75 2.04
C GLU A 577 2.68 -12.99 1.50
N THR A 578 2.81 -12.90 0.17
CA THR A 578 3.87 -12.16 -0.51
C THR A 578 3.83 -10.68 -0.15
N ALA A 579 2.65 -10.05 -0.11
CA ALA A 579 2.49 -8.66 0.28
C ALA A 579 2.93 -8.43 1.73
N GLN A 580 2.53 -9.29 2.68
CA GLN A 580 2.97 -9.15 4.07
C GLN A 580 4.49 -9.32 4.22
N ALA A 581 5.06 -10.28 3.49
CA ALA A 581 6.50 -10.50 3.46
C ALA A 581 7.24 -9.31 2.82
N PHE A 582 6.65 -8.66 1.81
CA PHE A 582 7.21 -7.46 1.19
C PHE A 582 7.27 -6.29 2.18
N SER A 583 6.20 -5.99 2.92
CA SER A 583 6.21 -4.95 3.96
C SER A 583 7.30 -5.21 5.02
N HIS A 584 7.40 -6.45 5.53
CA HIS A 584 8.48 -6.82 6.46
C HIS A 584 9.87 -6.69 5.81
N PHE A 585 10.04 -7.18 4.58
CA PHE A 585 11.28 -7.06 3.82
C PHE A 585 11.72 -5.60 3.71
N THR A 586 10.82 -4.67 3.37
CA THR A 586 11.17 -3.26 3.22
C THR A 586 11.77 -2.68 4.51
N TRP A 587 11.13 -2.93 5.65
CA TRP A 587 11.64 -2.49 6.96
C TRP A 587 13.01 -3.06 7.29
N GLN A 588 13.21 -4.35 7.05
CA GLN A 588 14.52 -4.98 7.28
C GLN A 588 15.57 -4.48 6.29
N ARG A 589 15.19 -4.28 5.03
CA ARG A 589 16.09 -3.87 3.93
C ARG A 589 16.60 -2.44 4.10
N THR A 590 15.78 -1.57 4.69
CA THR A 590 16.10 -0.17 4.99
C THR A 590 16.56 0.03 6.43
N PHE A 591 16.92 -1.03 7.16
CA PHE A 591 17.39 -0.95 8.56
C PHE A 591 16.43 -0.20 9.50
N GLY A 592 15.13 -0.36 9.28
CA GLY A 592 14.09 0.26 10.08
C GLY A 592 13.86 1.75 9.84
N GLU A 593 14.50 2.36 8.84
CA GLU A 593 14.27 3.77 8.48
C GLU A 593 12.87 4.00 7.88
N LEU A 594 12.37 3.06 7.08
CA LEU A 594 11.03 3.12 6.50
C LEU A 594 10.37 1.74 6.38
N MET A 595 9.08 1.71 6.08
CA MET A 595 8.31 0.50 5.78
C MET A 595 7.24 0.83 4.75
N VAL A 596 7.15 0.04 3.69
CA VAL A 596 6.10 0.17 2.66
C VAL A 596 4.89 -0.65 3.08
N VAL A 597 3.73 0.00 3.12
CA VAL A 597 2.41 -0.53 3.50
C VAL A 597 1.34 -0.03 2.53
N ASP A 598 0.07 -0.25 2.85
CA ASP A 598 -1.06 0.03 1.94
C ASP A 598 -0.93 -0.70 0.61
N LEU A 599 -0.46 -1.95 0.67
CA LEU A 599 -0.21 -2.77 -0.51
C LEU A 599 -1.54 -3.15 -1.16
N GLN A 600 -1.73 -2.69 -2.38
CA GLN A 600 -2.95 -2.88 -3.15
C GLN A 600 -2.67 -2.89 -4.65
N GLY A 601 -3.47 -3.61 -5.42
CA GLY A 601 -3.30 -3.73 -6.87
C GLY A 601 -3.94 -4.99 -7.43
N VAL A 602 -3.41 -5.50 -8.55
CA VAL A 602 -3.91 -6.70 -9.23
C VAL A 602 -2.77 -7.69 -9.42
N GLY A 603 -2.94 -8.91 -8.92
CA GLY A 603 -1.88 -9.91 -8.95
C GLY A 603 -0.60 -9.41 -8.28
N GLY A 604 0.53 -9.53 -8.98
CA GLY A 604 1.85 -9.08 -8.51
C GLY A 604 2.21 -7.63 -8.84
N ILE A 605 1.29 -6.83 -9.40
CA ILE A 605 1.51 -5.41 -9.66
C ILE A 605 0.73 -4.57 -8.65
N PHE A 606 1.46 -3.74 -7.90
CA PHE A 606 0.89 -2.87 -6.87
C PHE A 606 0.88 -1.39 -7.28
N THR A 607 0.02 -0.62 -6.62
CA THR A 607 -0.14 0.83 -6.81
C THR A 607 -0.56 1.53 -5.52
N ASP A 608 -0.47 2.87 -5.49
CA ASP A 608 -0.86 3.74 -4.37
C ASP A 608 -0.36 3.24 -3.00
N PRO A 609 0.96 2.97 -2.82
CA PRO A 609 1.49 2.58 -1.52
C PRO A 609 1.44 3.75 -0.54
N GLN A 610 1.52 3.42 0.75
CA GLN A 610 1.90 4.36 1.79
C GLN A 610 3.25 3.94 2.38
N ILE A 611 4.05 4.92 2.80
CA ILE A 611 5.30 4.67 3.53
C ILE A 611 5.19 5.18 4.95
N HIS A 612 5.56 4.34 5.91
CA HIS A 612 5.92 4.79 7.26
C HIS A 612 7.41 5.10 7.30
N SER A 613 7.81 6.26 7.83
CA SER A 613 9.23 6.63 7.95
C SER A 613 9.53 7.31 9.28
N LYS A 614 10.78 7.18 9.74
CA LYS A 614 11.27 7.90 10.92
C LYS A 614 11.37 9.42 10.70
N SER A 615 11.59 9.87 9.47
CA SER A 615 11.70 11.28 9.13
C SER A 615 10.36 12.02 9.15
N GLY A 616 9.23 11.30 9.11
CA GLY A 616 7.90 11.90 8.98
C GLY A 616 7.54 12.33 7.55
N GLU A 617 8.45 12.14 6.57
CA GLU A 617 8.16 12.39 5.14
C GLU A 617 7.12 11.40 4.57
N PHE A 618 6.61 11.60 3.35
CA PHE A 618 5.62 10.72 2.67
C PHE A 618 4.13 10.95 3.04
N GLY A 619 3.76 12.19 3.30
CA GLY A 619 2.36 12.62 3.36
C GLY A 619 1.60 12.15 4.61
N TYR A 620 0.30 12.47 4.65
CA TYR A 620 -0.54 12.34 5.84
C TYR A 620 -0.75 10.90 6.32
N GLY A 621 -0.60 9.89 5.45
CA GLY A 621 -0.73 8.49 5.84
C GLY A 621 0.51 7.91 6.53
N ASN A 622 1.59 8.69 6.67
CA ASN A 622 2.77 8.30 7.42
C ASN A 622 2.50 8.36 8.94
N LEU A 623 2.31 7.20 9.56
CA LEU A 623 2.17 7.04 11.01
C LEU A 623 3.49 6.73 11.72
N SER A 624 4.63 6.93 11.05
CA SER A 624 5.99 6.74 11.56
C SER A 624 6.16 5.40 12.31
N GLU A 625 6.89 5.40 13.43
CA GLU A 625 7.12 4.20 14.23
C GLU A 625 5.82 3.61 14.81
N VAL A 626 4.76 4.41 14.99
CA VAL A 626 3.45 3.93 15.44
C VAL A 626 2.85 2.99 14.40
N GLY A 627 2.86 3.38 13.12
CA GLY A 627 2.39 2.55 12.02
C GLY A 627 3.21 1.27 11.85
N MET A 628 4.54 1.38 11.92
CA MET A 628 5.43 0.21 11.87
C MET A 628 5.16 -0.77 13.02
N THR A 629 4.96 -0.24 14.24
CA THR A 629 4.64 -1.05 15.42
C THR A 629 3.27 -1.72 15.27
N ALA A 630 2.27 -0.99 14.76
CA ALA A 630 0.93 -1.52 14.52
C ALA A 630 0.95 -2.65 13.48
N PHE A 631 1.71 -2.50 12.39
CA PHE A 631 1.91 -3.55 11.39
C PHE A 631 2.53 -4.80 12.02
N PHE A 632 3.63 -4.68 12.76
CA PHE A 632 4.27 -5.85 13.33
C PHE A 632 3.50 -6.49 14.51
N ALA A 633 2.61 -5.74 15.16
CA ALA A 633 1.70 -6.28 16.16
C ALA A 633 0.67 -7.26 15.59
N THR A 634 0.36 -7.14 14.29
CA THR A 634 -0.59 -8.02 13.59
C THR A 634 0.08 -8.95 12.59
N HIS A 635 1.31 -8.67 12.15
CA HIS A 635 2.05 -9.47 11.18
C HIS A 635 2.60 -10.78 11.78
N GLU A 636 2.19 -11.91 11.21
CA GLU A 636 2.81 -13.22 11.43
C GLU A 636 3.70 -13.58 10.22
N CYS A 637 4.94 -13.99 10.48
CA CYS A 637 5.84 -14.42 9.41
C CYS A 637 5.32 -15.69 8.73
N ASN A 638 5.38 -15.70 7.40
CA ASN A 638 4.88 -16.77 6.55
C ASN A 638 6.01 -17.46 5.75
N GLY A 639 5.64 -18.34 4.82
CA GLY A 639 6.60 -19.08 3.98
C GLY A 639 7.52 -18.17 3.17
N VAL A 640 7.00 -17.05 2.65
CA VAL A 640 7.77 -16.07 1.87
C VAL A 640 8.76 -15.32 2.75
N CYS A 641 8.36 -14.96 3.98
CA CYS A 641 9.28 -14.36 4.97
C CYS A 641 10.47 -15.28 5.24
N SER A 642 10.19 -16.58 5.40
CA SER A 642 11.21 -17.59 5.66
C SER A 642 12.15 -17.80 4.47
N ALA A 643 11.58 -17.83 3.26
CA ALA A 643 12.33 -17.94 1.99
C ALA A 643 13.32 -16.78 1.77
N LEU A 644 12.97 -15.59 2.27
CA LEU A 644 13.78 -14.37 2.24
C LEU A 644 14.77 -14.26 3.42
N GLY A 645 14.77 -15.21 4.37
CA GLY A 645 15.59 -15.12 5.58
C GLY A 645 15.22 -13.95 6.49
N LEU A 646 13.95 -13.52 6.46
CA LEU A 646 13.41 -12.52 7.40
C LEU A 646 13.20 -13.19 8.75
N LYS A 647 13.64 -12.53 9.83
CA LYS A 647 13.47 -13.08 11.18
C LYS A 647 12.18 -12.56 11.81
N SER A 648 11.36 -13.44 12.37
CA SER A 648 10.16 -13.07 13.13
C SER A 648 10.48 -12.13 14.30
N LEU A 649 9.65 -11.10 14.47
CA LEU A 649 9.65 -10.23 15.65
C LEU A 649 8.67 -10.70 16.74
N GLN A 650 7.82 -11.70 16.45
CA GLN A 650 6.95 -12.31 17.43
C GLN A 650 7.70 -13.43 18.18
N SER A 651 7.88 -13.30 19.49
CA SER A 651 8.38 -14.40 20.33
C SER A 651 7.37 -15.55 20.33
N GLY A 652 7.84 -16.75 19.97
CA GLY A 652 7.04 -17.94 19.63
C GLY A 652 5.76 -18.12 20.44
N LYS A 653 4.61 -17.93 19.77
CA LYS A 653 3.41 -18.69 20.14
C LYS A 653 3.69 -20.13 19.71
N ALA A 654 3.69 -21.05 20.67
CA ALA A 654 3.47 -22.46 20.36
C ALA A 654 2.28 -22.54 19.40
N LYS A 655 2.44 -23.27 18.29
CA LYS A 655 1.39 -23.53 17.29
C LYS A 655 0.08 -23.89 18.02
N THR A 656 -0.80 -22.92 18.24
CA THR A 656 -2.21 -23.22 18.50
C THR A 656 -2.73 -23.76 17.19
N LYS A 657 -2.74 -25.09 17.07
CA LYS A 657 -3.52 -25.79 16.05
C LYS A 657 -4.91 -25.17 16.04
N SER A 658 -5.21 -24.36 15.03
CA SER A 658 -6.59 -24.08 14.67
C SER A 658 -7.23 -25.43 14.39
N MET A 659 -8.12 -25.87 15.29
CA MET A 659 -8.94 -27.05 15.10
C MET A 659 -9.97 -26.74 14.02
N ILE A 660 -9.54 -26.80 12.76
CA ILE A 660 -10.43 -26.93 11.61
C ILE A 660 -9.98 -28.19 10.88
N LYS A 661 -10.53 -29.34 11.28
CA LYS A 661 -10.55 -30.53 10.42
C LYS A 661 -11.57 -30.23 9.31
N SER A 662 -11.11 -29.69 8.18
CA SER A 662 -11.87 -29.78 6.94
C SER A 662 -11.76 -31.21 6.42
N LYS A 663 -12.90 -31.89 6.31
CA LYS A 663 -13.02 -33.20 5.65
C LYS A 663 -12.54 -33.07 4.19
N PRO A 664 -11.90 -34.11 3.61
CA PRO A 664 -11.43 -34.04 2.24
C PRO A 664 -12.64 -33.99 1.28
N VAL A 665 -12.66 -32.97 0.43
CA VAL A 665 -13.58 -32.89 -0.71
C VAL A 665 -13.20 -33.95 -1.73
N ILE A 666 -14.26 -34.54 -2.28
CA ILE A 666 -14.32 -35.69 -3.18
C ILE A 666 -13.37 -35.53 -4.38
N LYS A 667 -12.42 -36.47 -4.53
CA LYS A 667 -11.59 -36.60 -5.74
C LYS A 667 -12.44 -37.15 -6.88
N PHE A 668 -12.60 -36.37 -7.95
CA PHE A 668 -13.03 -36.90 -9.24
C PHE A 668 -11.94 -37.82 -9.81
N LYS A 669 -12.31 -39.08 -10.06
CA LYS A 669 -11.50 -40.08 -10.76
C LYS A 669 -11.55 -39.79 -12.26
N THR A 670 -10.42 -39.52 -12.89
CA THR A 670 -10.20 -39.85 -14.30
C THR A 670 -9.27 -41.05 -14.39
N ARG A 671 -9.74 -42.09 -15.08
CA ARG A 671 -9.08 -43.39 -15.24
C ARG A 671 -8.18 -43.39 -16.48
N THR A 672 -6.90 -43.70 -16.25
CA THR A 672 -6.03 -44.66 -16.95
C THR A 672 -5.83 -44.61 -18.47
N SER A 673 -4.55 -44.46 -18.86
CA SER A 673 -3.83 -45.31 -19.84
C SER A 673 -2.32 -44.99 -19.76
N THR A 674 -1.54 -45.72 -18.97
CA THR A 674 -0.44 -46.64 -19.40
C THR A 674 0.51 -46.08 -20.48
N ASN A 675 1.80 -45.88 -20.21
CA ASN A 675 2.83 -46.93 -20.23
C ASN A 675 4.25 -46.48 -19.78
N SER A 676 4.96 -47.45 -19.19
CA SER A 676 6.41 -47.70 -19.08
C SER A 676 7.45 -46.63 -18.64
N LYS A 677 7.95 -46.88 -17.42
CA LYS A 677 9.35 -46.86 -16.93
C LYS A 677 10.44 -46.43 -17.93
N ASN A 678 11.25 -45.44 -17.54
CA ASN A 678 12.69 -45.62 -17.33
C ASN A 678 13.24 -44.58 -16.33
N ASN A 679 14.02 -45.09 -15.40
CA ASN A 679 14.59 -44.39 -14.25
C ASN A 679 16.08 -44.19 -14.54
N SER A 680 16.53 -42.94 -14.64
CA SER A 680 17.95 -42.60 -14.54
C SER A 680 18.08 -41.14 -14.09
N ASP A 681 18.51 -40.99 -12.83
CA ASP A 681 19.30 -39.90 -12.27
C ASP A 681 19.26 -38.55 -12.99
N ASN A 682 18.34 -37.68 -12.56
CA ASN A 682 18.31 -36.29 -13.02
C ASN A 682 17.90 -35.32 -11.90
N HIS A 683 18.61 -35.38 -10.77
CA HIS A 683 18.42 -34.41 -9.68
C HIS A 683 18.99 -33.00 -9.99
N GLY A 684 19.72 -32.83 -11.11
CA GLY A 684 20.20 -31.52 -11.58
C GLY A 684 19.28 -30.83 -12.59
N ALA A 685 18.66 -31.57 -13.52
CA ALA A 685 17.83 -30.99 -14.58
C ALA A 685 16.46 -30.47 -14.08
N ALA A 686 15.84 -31.15 -13.11
CA ALA A 686 14.52 -30.77 -12.59
C ALA A 686 14.53 -29.44 -11.79
N ALA A 687 15.68 -29.01 -11.27
CA ALA A 687 15.83 -27.71 -10.61
C ALA A 687 15.97 -26.57 -11.65
N LEU A 688 16.68 -26.82 -12.74
CA LEU A 688 16.81 -25.89 -13.87
C LEU A 688 15.50 -25.74 -14.66
N GLU A 689 14.71 -26.81 -14.81
CA GLU A 689 13.39 -26.79 -15.45
C GLU A 689 12.32 -26.08 -14.60
N LYS A 690 12.47 -26.05 -13.27
CA LYS A 690 11.64 -25.24 -12.36
C LYS A 690 11.95 -23.75 -12.42
N LEU A 691 13.19 -23.37 -12.74
CA LEU A 691 13.64 -21.97 -12.84
C LEU A 691 13.26 -21.33 -14.18
N SER A 692 13.10 -22.11 -15.26
CA SER A 692 12.88 -21.58 -16.61
C SER A 692 11.47 -21.05 -16.91
N ASN A 693 10.47 -21.33 -16.06
CA ASN A 693 9.05 -21.05 -16.35
C ASN A 693 8.38 -19.98 -15.46
N LYS A 694 9.13 -19.30 -14.58
CA LYS A 694 8.56 -18.23 -13.75
C LYS A 694 8.46 -16.92 -14.55
N TRP A 695 7.27 -16.34 -14.58
CA TRP A 695 7.00 -15.05 -15.22
C TRP A 695 6.66 -13.98 -14.20
N MET A 696 7.06 -12.76 -14.50
CA MET A 696 6.83 -11.59 -13.69
C MET A 696 6.19 -10.49 -14.53
N THR A 697 5.21 -9.83 -13.93
CA THR A 697 4.64 -8.61 -14.48
C THR A 697 5.44 -7.42 -13.95
N CYS A 698 5.87 -6.53 -14.84
CA CYS A 698 6.66 -5.35 -14.51
C CYS A 698 6.05 -4.09 -15.17
N SER A 699 6.22 -2.94 -14.53
CA SER A 699 5.89 -1.65 -15.14
C SER A 699 7.16 -0.97 -15.67
N CYS A 700 7.12 -0.60 -16.96
CA CYS A 700 8.21 0.08 -17.64
C CYS A 700 8.51 1.44 -16.97
N PRO A 701 9.74 1.68 -16.48
CA PRO A 701 10.10 2.93 -15.80
C PRO A 701 10.28 4.13 -16.74
N LEU A 702 10.13 3.93 -18.07
CA LEU A 702 10.14 5.03 -19.03
C LEU A 702 8.72 5.53 -19.27
N CYS A 703 7.80 4.67 -19.72
CA CYS A 703 6.46 5.06 -20.15
C CYS A 703 5.32 4.62 -19.21
N GLY A 704 5.59 3.77 -18.22
CA GLY A 704 4.58 3.19 -17.32
C GLY A 704 3.92 1.91 -17.81
N VAL A 705 3.95 1.62 -19.12
CA VAL A 705 3.30 0.45 -19.72
C VAL A 705 3.69 -0.84 -19.00
N ILE A 706 2.69 -1.66 -18.69
CA ILE A 706 2.84 -2.95 -18.04
C ILE A 706 3.29 -3.98 -19.07
N THR A 707 4.29 -4.78 -18.72
CA THR A 707 4.85 -5.83 -19.56
C THR A 707 5.12 -7.08 -18.73
N VAL A 708 5.32 -8.22 -19.38
CA VAL A 708 5.59 -9.50 -18.74
C VAL A 708 6.95 -10.01 -19.19
N VAL A 709 7.80 -10.40 -18.25
CA VAL A 709 9.16 -10.90 -18.50
C VAL A 709 9.40 -12.17 -17.72
N SER A 710 10.31 -13.04 -18.18
CA SER A 710 10.73 -14.17 -17.35
C SER A 710 11.50 -13.65 -16.14
N HIS A 711 11.34 -14.32 -14.99
CA HIS A 711 12.03 -13.98 -13.75
C HIS A 711 13.56 -14.00 -13.94
N TRP A 712 14.07 -14.98 -14.69
CA TRP A 712 15.49 -15.03 -15.08
C TRP A 712 15.96 -13.76 -15.80
N ASN A 713 15.22 -13.29 -16.80
CA ASN A 713 15.60 -12.08 -17.54
C ASN A 713 15.53 -10.83 -16.66
N PHE A 714 14.58 -10.77 -15.72
CA PHE A 714 14.50 -9.72 -14.72
C PHE A 714 15.73 -9.72 -13.79
N VAL A 715 16.08 -10.87 -13.23
CA VAL A 715 17.24 -11.04 -12.34
C VAL A 715 18.55 -10.71 -13.05
N ALA A 716 18.73 -11.20 -14.27
CA ALA A 716 19.91 -10.89 -15.08
C ALA A 716 20.04 -9.38 -15.36
N ALA A 717 18.94 -8.72 -15.77
CA ALA A 717 18.94 -7.28 -15.98
C ALA A 717 19.27 -6.52 -14.69
N TYR A 718 18.69 -6.91 -13.56
CA TYR A 718 18.96 -6.27 -12.27
C TYR A 718 20.44 -6.36 -11.86
N HIS A 719 21.06 -7.54 -11.99
CA HIS A 719 22.48 -7.73 -11.66
C HIS A 719 23.43 -6.98 -12.59
N GLU A 720 23.02 -6.75 -13.85
CA GLU A 720 23.75 -5.90 -14.80
C GLU A 720 23.49 -4.40 -14.59
N GLY A 721 22.69 -4.01 -13.59
CA GLY A 721 22.31 -2.63 -13.34
C GLY A 721 21.38 -2.04 -14.41
N ARG A 722 20.68 -2.90 -15.17
CA ARG A 722 19.72 -2.51 -16.21
C ARG A 722 18.29 -2.57 -15.67
N GLU A 723 17.44 -1.70 -16.20
CA GLU A 723 16.00 -1.74 -15.98
C GLU A 723 15.29 -2.52 -17.10
N ILE A 724 14.11 -3.07 -16.80
CA ILE A 724 13.24 -3.73 -17.77
C ILE A 724 12.36 -2.68 -18.45
N TYR A 725 12.42 -2.61 -19.79
CA TYR A 725 11.58 -1.74 -20.61
C TYR A 725 10.57 -2.55 -21.41
N CYS A 726 9.41 -1.96 -21.69
CA CYS A 726 8.45 -2.56 -22.63
C CYS A 726 9.02 -2.53 -24.06
N GLU A 727 8.48 -3.39 -24.93
CA GLU A 727 8.96 -3.57 -26.31
C GLU A 727 9.07 -2.26 -27.10
N LEU A 728 8.04 -1.40 -27.04
CA LEU A 728 8.05 -0.09 -27.70
C LEU A 728 9.18 0.81 -27.21
N CYS A 729 9.43 0.84 -25.89
CA CYS A 729 10.53 1.60 -25.33
C CYS A 729 11.89 1.02 -25.72
N VAL A 730 12.02 -0.32 -25.81
CA VAL A 730 13.25 -0.95 -26.33
C VAL A 730 13.51 -0.48 -27.77
N VAL A 731 12.50 -0.52 -28.65
CA VAL A 731 12.61 -0.04 -30.04
C VAL A 731 12.94 1.44 -30.13
N LYS A 732 12.36 2.29 -29.28
CA LYS A 732 12.71 3.72 -29.22
C LYS A 732 14.15 3.91 -28.70
N CYS A 733 14.60 3.09 -27.76
CA CYS A 733 15.95 3.13 -27.21
C CYS A 733 17.05 2.64 -28.17
N THR A 734 16.74 1.74 -29.11
CA THR A 734 17.73 1.27 -30.10
C THR A 734 18.10 2.32 -31.12
N ARG A 735 17.28 3.36 -31.31
CA ARG A 735 17.61 4.54 -32.13
C ARG A 735 18.67 5.37 -31.41
N LYS A 736 19.92 5.25 -31.87
CA LYS A 736 21.07 5.97 -31.31
C LYS A 736 21.54 7.10 -32.22
N ILE A 737 22.06 8.16 -31.61
CA ILE A 737 22.78 9.22 -32.30
C ILE A 737 24.27 9.10 -31.96
N ARG A 738 25.12 9.34 -32.96
CA ARG A 738 26.58 9.31 -32.83
C ARG A 738 27.12 10.71 -32.56
N THR A 739 27.93 10.86 -31.51
CA THR A 739 28.60 12.12 -31.12
C THR A 739 30.07 11.87 -30.74
N LYS A 740 30.86 12.91 -30.49
CA LYS A 740 32.25 12.80 -30.03
C LYS A 740 32.35 13.09 -28.53
N CYS A 741 33.09 12.24 -27.81
CA CYS A 741 33.40 12.46 -26.40
C CYS A 741 34.20 13.76 -26.22
N GLN A 742 33.79 14.63 -25.30
CA GLN A 742 34.51 15.88 -25.02
C GLN A 742 35.90 15.65 -24.45
N ILE A 743 36.13 14.53 -23.75
CA ILE A 743 37.41 14.19 -23.12
C ILE A 743 38.34 13.46 -24.09
N CYS A 744 38.02 12.21 -24.48
CA CYS A 744 38.91 11.39 -25.31
C CYS A 744 38.75 11.59 -26.83
N LYS A 745 37.80 12.45 -27.25
CA LYS A 745 37.46 12.75 -28.66
C LYS A 745 36.97 11.55 -29.49
N GLN A 746 36.88 10.36 -28.90
CA GLN A 746 36.35 9.17 -29.58
C GLN A 746 34.85 9.30 -29.85
N LYS A 747 34.41 8.76 -30.98
CA LYS A 747 32.99 8.71 -31.32
C LYS A 747 32.30 7.67 -30.44
N PHE A 748 31.14 8.01 -29.92
CA PHE A 748 30.28 7.09 -29.18
C PHE A 748 28.82 7.35 -29.53
N GLU A 749 27.96 6.41 -29.15
CA GLU A 749 26.55 6.43 -29.47
C GLU A 749 25.71 6.40 -28.20
N TYR A 750 24.64 7.18 -28.17
CA TYR A 750 23.68 7.21 -27.06
C TYR A 750 22.25 7.28 -27.60
N SER A 751 21.28 6.86 -26.78
CA SER A 751 19.85 6.95 -27.12
C SER A 751 19.28 8.30 -26.69
N PRO A 752 18.82 9.17 -27.61
CA PRO A 752 18.18 10.44 -27.26
C PRO A 752 16.87 10.23 -26.51
N TYR A 753 16.09 9.22 -26.90
CA TYR A 753 14.85 8.88 -26.22
C TYR A 753 15.10 8.51 -24.76
N TRP A 754 16.08 7.64 -24.49
CA TRP A 754 16.40 7.26 -23.11
C TRP A 754 16.86 8.45 -22.27
N HIS A 755 17.73 9.30 -22.84
CA HIS A 755 18.22 10.50 -22.15
C HIS A 755 17.08 11.47 -21.84
N SER A 756 16.22 11.75 -22.83
CA SER A 756 15.04 12.60 -22.64
C SER A 756 14.12 12.05 -21.54
N MET A 757 13.79 10.75 -21.59
CA MET A 757 12.88 10.10 -20.63
C MET A 757 13.46 10.01 -19.21
N LYS A 758 14.80 9.90 -19.07
CA LYS A 758 15.52 9.94 -17.80
C LYS A 758 16.00 11.35 -17.41
N GLY A 759 15.56 12.38 -18.15
CA GLY A 759 15.96 13.79 -17.97
C GLY A 759 17.47 13.96 -17.86
N MET A 760 18.22 13.21 -18.64
CA MET A 760 19.67 13.37 -18.76
C MET A 760 19.94 14.32 -19.91
N GLU A 761 20.89 15.24 -19.69
CA GLU A 761 21.44 16.03 -20.78
C GLU A 761 21.98 15.12 -21.88
N PRO A 762 21.91 15.52 -23.17
CA PRO A 762 22.54 14.80 -24.25
C PRO A 762 23.97 14.38 -23.87
N ALA A 763 24.30 13.10 -24.01
CA ALA A 763 25.60 12.61 -23.57
C ALA A 763 26.72 13.32 -24.33
N VAL A 764 27.60 13.99 -23.59
CA VAL A 764 28.77 14.71 -24.13
C VAL A 764 30.09 13.96 -23.87
N ILE A 765 30.09 13.00 -22.95
CA ILE A 765 31.25 12.20 -22.55
C ILE A 765 30.90 10.72 -22.76
N CYS A 766 31.86 9.90 -23.21
CA CYS A 766 31.63 8.47 -23.37
C CYS A 766 31.71 7.73 -22.02
N VAL A 767 31.04 6.58 -21.92
CA VAL A 767 30.98 5.74 -20.69
C VAL A 767 32.36 5.45 -20.09
N ALA A 768 33.38 5.21 -20.92
CA ALA A 768 34.74 4.93 -20.44
C ALA A 768 35.43 6.15 -19.80
N CYS A 769 35.06 7.37 -20.19
CA CYS A 769 35.55 8.61 -19.59
C CYS A 769 34.70 9.01 -18.39
N GLU A 770 33.39 8.74 -18.42
CA GLU A 770 32.47 8.95 -17.29
C GLU A 770 32.85 8.05 -16.10
N ALA A 771 33.17 6.77 -16.32
CA ALA A 771 33.60 5.86 -15.27
C ALA A 771 34.98 6.18 -14.65
N LYS A 772 35.73 7.12 -15.22
CA LYS A 772 37.03 7.59 -14.70
C LYS A 772 36.91 8.89 -13.90
N GLN A 773 35.75 9.55 -13.96
CA GLN A 773 35.39 10.67 -13.10
C GLN A 773 34.75 10.13 -11.82
#